data_AF-A0AA39CY05-F1
#
_entry.id   AF-A0AA39CY05-F1
#
_cell.length_a   1.000
_cell.length_b   1.000
_cell.length_c   1.000
_cell.angle_alpha   90.00
_cell.angle_beta   90.00
_cell.angle_gamma   90.00
#
_symmetry.space_group_name_H-M   'P 1'
#
loop_
_entity.id
_entity.type
_entity.pdbx_description
1 polymer ?
#
loop_
_entity_poly.entity_id
_entity_poly.type
_entity_poly.pdbx_seq_one_letter_code
_entity_poly.pdbx_strand_id
1 'polypeptide(L)'
;MGATTVRSAISRSVIDLNRDPSGVSLYPGQNTTGLCPLTTFDNQPLYHAGREPDDAEIARRRDTYFAPYHNALAMQIARLRARHGAVVVYDAHSIRSHIPHLFDGELPQFNLGTAGPSGAPDTSCDNALSDVVENLLALSGMSHVRNGRFKGGWITRHYSSIAGGVHSLQMELACRGYMHEPLPDQVDEHSWPTPLDPDHAAPLRHTLAQRRMTRNDPSRTIAAPTGSTLTAKSWLTEAPLRMLMNNLHPDVAERPQELVVYGGIGRAARDWESFDAIVETLKRLDDDQTLLVQSGKPVGVFRTHADAPRVLIANSNLVPRWANWDHFNELDKKGLAMYGQMTAGSWIYIGAQGIVQGTYETFVEMGRQHYNGSLAGKWLFTGGLGGMGGAQPLAAVMAGASCLAVECRKSSIEMRLRTGYLDTWTDDLDEALRLIEESCTAKKPLSVGLLGNVADVLDELLIRGVKPDLLTDQTSAHDPVNGYLPQDWTVEEWDAKRATAPKEVEKAARASMANHIRAMLGFHSLGVPTVDYGNNLRQMALEEGVENAFDFPGFVPAYIRPLFCRGIGPFRWAALSGDPEDIAKTDAKVKELIPDNPHLHRWLDMAAEKIKFQGLPARICWVGLGDRDRLGLAFNEMVANGELKAPVVIGRDHLDSGSVASPNRETEAMADGSDAVSDWPLLNALLNTASGATWVSLHHGGGVGMGFSQHAGMVIVCDGTEAAAKRIARVLWNDPATGVMRHADAGYEIAIECAKEKGLDLPGILG
;
A
#
# COMPACT_ATOMS: atom_id res chain seq x y z
N MET A 1 -3.37 19.92 22.48
CA MET A 1 -4.33 19.34 21.51
C MET A 1 -4.67 20.25 20.32
N GLY A 2 -4.17 21.48 20.19
CA GLY A 2 -4.42 22.32 19.00
C GLY A 2 -5.87 22.77 18.77
N ALA A 3 -6.85 22.14 19.43
CA ALA A 3 -8.26 22.48 19.40
C ALA A 3 -8.57 23.77 20.18
N THR A 4 -9.52 24.55 19.67
CA THR A 4 -10.11 25.66 20.42
C THR A 4 -11.09 25.08 21.45
N THR A 5 -10.98 25.52 22.71
CA THR A 5 -11.85 25.04 23.79
C THR A 5 -12.74 26.16 24.32
N VAL A 6 -14.02 25.88 24.51
CA VAL A 6 -14.98 26.76 25.18
C VAL A 6 -15.52 26.00 26.38
N ARG A 7 -15.33 26.56 27.58
CA ARG A 7 -15.70 25.92 28.84
C ARG A 7 -16.37 26.93 29.77
N SER A 8 -17.25 26.43 30.63
CA SER A 8 -17.83 27.20 31.73
C SER A 8 -17.21 26.75 33.05
N ALA A 9 -16.98 27.69 33.96
CA ALA A 9 -16.62 27.38 35.35
C ALA A 9 -17.85 27.14 36.24
N ILE A 10 -19.06 27.29 35.68
CA ILE A 10 -20.33 27.17 36.38
C ILE A 10 -20.81 25.73 36.32
N SER A 11 -21.21 25.20 37.48
CA SER A 11 -21.78 23.86 37.59
C SER A 11 -23.11 23.75 36.84
N ARG A 12 -23.37 22.60 36.23
CA ARG A 12 -24.65 22.28 35.60
C ARG A 12 -25.85 22.37 36.55
N SER A 13 -25.61 22.22 37.85
CA SER A 13 -26.66 22.35 38.88
C SER A 13 -27.16 23.80 39.02
N VAL A 14 -26.38 24.77 38.55
CA VAL A 14 -26.80 26.18 38.47
C VAL A 14 -27.63 26.41 37.21
N ILE A 15 -27.10 26.02 36.05
CA ILE A 15 -27.79 26.06 34.75
C ILE A 15 -27.11 25.08 33.78
N ASP A 16 -27.89 24.27 33.09
CA ASP A 16 -27.41 23.28 32.12
C ASP A 16 -27.27 23.94 30.74
N LEU A 17 -26.01 24.16 30.34
CA LEU A 17 -25.67 24.82 29.07
C LEU A 17 -25.97 23.94 27.84
N ASN A 18 -26.33 22.66 28.02
CA ASN A 18 -26.70 21.77 26.92
C ASN A 18 -28.21 21.47 26.88
N ARG A 19 -29.02 22.30 27.53
CA ARG A 19 -30.49 22.26 27.49
C ARG A 19 -31.07 23.37 26.63
N ASP A 20 -32.25 23.10 26.09
CA ASP A 20 -33.02 24.10 25.35
C ASP A 20 -33.37 25.26 26.30
N PRO A 21 -33.01 26.52 25.96
CA PRO A 21 -33.25 27.68 26.81
C PRO A 21 -34.74 28.01 26.99
N SER A 22 -35.64 27.42 26.19
CA SER A 22 -37.10 27.53 26.36
C SER A 22 -37.66 26.60 27.42
N GLY A 23 -36.88 25.61 27.90
CA GLY A 23 -37.32 24.63 28.89
C GLY A 23 -38.03 23.40 28.31
N VAL A 24 -38.16 23.30 26.99
CA VAL A 24 -38.74 22.11 26.33
C VAL A 24 -37.80 20.90 26.49
N SER A 25 -38.35 19.75 26.92
CA SER A 25 -37.56 18.52 27.04
C SER A 25 -37.25 17.93 25.67
N LEU A 26 -35.98 17.60 25.45
CA LEU A 26 -35.48 16.94 24.23
C LEU A 26 -35.75 15.43 24.21
N TYR A 27 -36.21 14.84 25.32
CA TYR A 27 -36.52 13.41 25.45
C TYR A 27 -37.89 13.20 26.11
N PRO A 28 -38.99 13.37 25.36
CA PRO A 28 -40.35 13.18 25.89
C PRO A 28 -40.53 11.78 26.50
N GLY A 29 -41.07 11.70 27.71
CA GLY A 29 -41.34 10.42 28.39
C GLY A 29 -40.15 9.81 29.15
N GLN A 30 -39.01 10.50 29.24
CA GLN A 30 -37.86 10.09 30.06
C GLN A 30 -37.59 11.10 31.18
N ASN A 31 -37.04 10.64 32.30
CA ASN A 31 -36.55 11.53 33.35
C ASN A 31 -35.38 12.37 32.80
N THR A 32 -35.56 13.68 32.79
CA THR A 32 -34.56 14.65 32.33
C THR A 32 -34.45 15.80 33.31
N THR A 33 -33.24 16.31 33.50
CA THR A 33 -33.00 17.57 34.19
C THR A 33 -33.51 18.77 33.37
N GLY A 34 -34.13 19.73 34.03
CA GLY A 34 -34.52 21.01 33.43
C GLY A 34 -33.33 21.95 33.18
N LEU A 35 -33.59 23.11 32.54
CA LEU A 35 -32.58 24.13 32.26
C LEU A 35 -31.87 24.61 33.53
N CYS A 36 -32.61 24.85 34.61
CA CYS A 36 -32.08 25.01 35.97
C CYS A 36 -32.55 23.79 36.78
N PRO A 37 -31.69 22.77 36.98
CA PRO A 37 -32.10 21.55 37.67
C PRO A 37 -32.56 21.84 39.10
N LEU A 38 -33.69 21.24 39.52
CA LEU A 38 -34.19 21.33 40.90
C LEU A 38 -33.70 20.17 41.77
N THR A 39 -33.30 19.07 41.15
CA THR A 39 -32.81 17.87 41.81
C THR A 39 -31.46 17.43 41.27
N THR A 40 -30.69 16.71 42.09
CA THR A 40 -29.50 15.97 41.67
C THR A 40 -29.92 14.83 40.74
N PHE A 41 -28.93 14.16 40.15
CA PHE A 41 -29.19 12.95 39.38
C PHE A 41 -29.74 11.78 40.20
N ASP A 42 -29.58 11.80 41.52
CA ASP A 42 -30.17 10.84 42.46
C ASP A 42 -31.54 11.29 42.97
N ASN A 43 -32.16 12.26 42.29
CA ASN A 43 -33.45 12.84 42.62
C ASN A 43 -33.51 13.51 44.00
N GLN A 44 -32.37 13.99 44.53
CA GLN A 44 -32.33 14.73 45.79
C GLN A 44 -32.52 16.23 45.53
N PRO A 45 -33.30 16.97 46.34
CA PRO A 45 -33.46 18.42 46.17
C PRO A 45 -32.12 19.16 46.21
N LEU A 46 -31.87 20.03 45.23
CA LEU A 46 -30.70 20.91 45.20
C LEU A 46 -30.89 22.17 46.04
N TYR A 47 -32.14 22.53 46.35
CA TYR A 47 -32.52 23.75 47.06
C TYR A 47 -33.31 23.39 48.31
N HIS A 48 -33.22 24.24 49.33
CA HIS A 48 -34.16 24.21 50.44
C HIS A 48 -35.57 24.54 49.92
N ALA A 49 -36.59 23.95 50.55
CA ALA A 49 -37.98 24.18 50.16
C ALA A 49 -38.32 25.68 50.12
N GLY A 50 -38.91 26.14 49.01
CA GLY A 50 -39.26 27.54 48.78
C GLY A 50 -38.08 28.44 48.35
N ARG A 51 -36.93 27.84 48.04
CA ARG A 51 -35.72 28.52 47.53
C ARG A 51 -35.32 28.04 46.13
N GLU A 52 -36.20 27.32 45.46
CA GLU A 52 -36.05 26.94 44.06
C GLU A 52 -35.95 28.20 43.19
N PRO A 53 -35.17 28.18 42.10
CA PRO A 53 -35.07 29.30 41.18
C PRO A 53 -36.44 29.57 40.53
N ASP A 54 -36.98 30.77 40.78
CA ASP A 54 -38.17 31.28 40.10
C ASP A 54 -37.83 31.76 38.68
N ASP A 55 -38.83 32.20 37.92
CA ASP A 55 -38.65 32.67 36.54
C ASP A 55 -37.67 33.84 36.43
N ALA A 56 -37.62 34.72 37.44
CA ALA A 56 -36.70 35.85 37.47
C ALA A 56 -35.25 35.38 37.68
N GLU A 57 -35.03 34.43 38.57
CA GLU A 57 -33.72 33.83 38.80
C GLU A 57 -33.25 32.98 37.60
N ILE A 58 -34.15 32.23 36.96
CA ILE A 58 -33.86 31.50 35.72
C ILE A 58 -33.45 32.47 34.60
N ALA A 59 -34.19 33.57 34.42
CA ALA A 59 -33.86 34.61 33.44
C ALA A 59 -32.48 35.23 33.72
N ARG A 60 -32.21 35.58 34.98
CA ARG A 60 -30.90 36.11 35.39
C ARG A 60 -29.77 35.13 35.08
N ARG A 61 -29.94 33.84 35.36
CA ARG A 61 -28.93 32.80 35.06
C ARG A 61 -28.72 32.61 33.55
N ARG A 62 -29.80 32.71 32.75
CA ARG A 62 -29.70 32.67 31.29
C ARG A 62 -28.84 33.83 30.77
N ASP A 63 -29.11 35.04 31.23
CA ASP A 63 -28.39 36.23 30.78
C ASP A 63 -26.94 36.25 31.29
N THR A 64 -26.71 35.76 32.51
CA THR A 64 -25.39 35.80 33.16
C THR A 64 -24.46 34.69 32.67
N TYR A 65 -24.99 33.49 32.39
CA TYR A 65 -24.16 32.29 32.16
C TYR A 65 -24.44 31.61 30.83
N PHE A 66 -25.71 31.42 30.46
CA PHE A 66 -26.08 30.71 29.24
C PHE A 66 -25.73 31.51 27.98
N ALA A 67 -26.26 32.74 27.88
CA ALA A 67 -26.05 33.58 26.70
C ALA A 67 -24.55 33.89 26.46
N PRO A 68 -23.73 34.24 27.47
CA PRO A 68 -22.30 34.46 27.25
C PRO A 68 -21.54 33.22 26.75
N TYR A 69 -21.87 32.03 27.29
CA TYR A 69 -21.26 30.77 26.83
C TYR A 69 -21.60 30.49 25.36
N HIS A 70 -22.88 30.60 25.00
CA HIS A 70 -23.36 30.34 23.65
C HIS A 70 -22.88 31.39 22.64
N ASN A 71 -22.73 32.66 23.06
CA ASN A 71 -22.11 33.70 22.25
C ASN A 71 -20.63 33.38 21.98
N ALA A 72 -19.88 32.96 23.00
CA ALA A 72 -18.49 32.56 22.83
C ALA A 72 -18.35 31.36 21.89
N LEU A 73 -19.20 30.34 22.05
CA LEU A 73 -19.21 29.16 21.19
C LEU A 73 -19.52 29.52 19.73
N ALA A 74 -20.56 30.31 19.49
CA ALA A 74 -20.93 30.80 18.16
C ALA A 74 -19.79 31.59 17.49
N MET A 75 -19.12 32.47 18.25
CA MET A 75 -17.97 33.24 17.76
C MET A 75 -16.80 32.33 17.35
N GLN A 76 -16.49 31.28 18.12
CA GLN A 76 -15.40 30.36 17.79
C GLN A 76 -15.74 29.49 16.58
N ILE A 77 -16.99 29.02 16.46
CA ILE A 77 -17.47 28.28 15.28
C ILE A 77 -17.31 29.16 14.04
N ALA A 78 -17.81 30.40 14.07
CA ALA A 78 -17.70 31.33 12.95
C ALA A 78 -16.23 31.60 12.57
N ARG A 79 -15.36 31.85 13.55
CA ARG A 79 -13.92 32.09 13.34
C ARG A 79 -13.23 30.90 12.67
N LEU A 80 -13.50 29.68 13.14
CA LEU A 80 -12.87 28.47 12.59
C LEU A 80 -13.42 28.10 11.22
N ARG A 81 -14.74 28.26 11.01
CA ARG A 81 -15.39 27.99 9.72
C ARG A 81 -14.87 28.90 8.62
N ALA A 82 -14.65 30.18 8.93
CA ALA A 82 -14.03 31.12 8.00
C ALA A 82 -12.60 30.72 7.58
N ARG A 83 -11.87 29.99 8.43
CA ARG A 83 -10.48 29.57 8.16
C ARG A 83 -10.38 28.22 7.45
N HIS A 84 -11.30 27.30 7.72
CA HIS A 84 -11.15 25.90 7.34
C HIS A 84 -12.25 25.36 6.41
N GLY A 85 -13.29 26.14 6.11
CA GLY A 85 -14.41 25.70 5.26
C GLY A 85 -15.38 24.74 5.96
N ALA A 86 -14.86 23.84 6.80
CA ALA A 86 -15.64 22.97 7.68
C ALA A 86 -15.06 22.93 9.10
N VAL A 87 -15.92 22.71 10.10
CA VAL A 87 -15.54 22.57 11.53
C VAL A 87 -16.30 21.42 12.18
N VAL A 88 -15.69 20.83 13.22
CA VAL A 88 -16.36 19.90 14.11
C VAL A 88 -16.56 20.54 15.48
N VAL A 89 -17.80 20.65 15.93
CA VAL A 89 -18.17 20.99 17.31
C VAL A 89 -18.26 19.68 18.09
N TYR A 90 -17.28 19.45 18.95
CA TYR A 90 -17.23 18.27 19.81
C TYR A 90 -17.72 18.63 21.22
N ASP A 91 -18.97 18.28 21.50
CA ASP A 91 -19.69 18.57 22.75
C ASP A 91 -19.40 17.47 23.78
N ALA A 92 -18.43 17.72 24.67
CA ALA A 92 -17.90 16.72 25.58
C ALA A 92 -18.51 16.81 26.98
N HIS A 93 -19.04 15.69 27.47
CA HIS A 93 -19.70 15.53 28.76
C HIS A 93 -19.18 14.29 29.49
N SER A 94 -19.49 14.24 30.78
CA SER A 94 -19.25 13.06 31.60
C SER A 94 -20.31 12.88 32.67
N ILE A 95 -20.62 11.63 32.96
CA ILE A 95 -21.64 11.23 33.95
C ILE A 95 -21.23 9.94 34.64
N ARG A 96 -21.74 9.71 35.86
CA ARG A 96 -21.56 8.40 36.52
C ARG A 96 -22.18 7.29 35.68
N SER A 97 -21.54 6.13 35.73
CA SER A 97 -21.94 4.93 34.99
C SER A 97 -23.25 4.32 35.48
N HIS A 98 -23.63 4.52 36.75
CA HIS A 98 -24.87 4.02 37.35
C HIS A 98 -25.70 5.16 37.96
N ILE A 99 -26.88 5.43 37.39
CA ILE A 99 -27.83 6.42 37.91
C ILE A 99 -29.27 5.90 37.69
N PRO A 100 -29.81 5.07 38.61
CA PRO A 100 -31.10 4.40 38.43
C PRO A 100 -32.28 5.33 38.16
N HIS A 101 -32.22 6.58 38.63
CA HIS A 101 -33.26 7.57 38.37
C HIS A 101 -33.32 8.02 36.89
N LEU A 102 -32.20 7.95 36.16
CA LEU A 102 -32.10 8.47 34.79
C LEU A 102 -32.09 7.39 33.70
N PHE A 103 -31.59 6.20 34.03
CA PHE A 103 -31.50 5.06 33.12
C PHE A 103 -31.27 3.75 33.89
N ASP A 104 -31.71 2.64 33.31
CA ASP A 104 -31.49 1.31 33.86
C ASP A 104 -30.09 0.79 33.50
N GLY A 105 -29.44 0.12 34.46
CA GLY A 105 -28.16 -0.57 34.27
C GLY A 105 -26.94 0.34 34.20
N GLU A 106 -25.81 -0.26 33.79
CA GLU A 106 -24.55 0.46 33.59
C GLU A 106 -24.49 1.12 32.21
N LEU A 107 -24.19 2.41 32.18
CA LEU A 107 -23.95 3.15 30.94
C LEU A 107 -22.66 2.64 30.24
N PRO A 108 -22.61 2.49 28.91
CA PRO A 108 -21.36 2.24 28.19
C PRO A 108 -20.26 3.28 28.50
N GLN A 109 -18.99 2.92 28.35
CA GLN A 109 -17.87 3.84 28.61
C GLN A 109 -17.90 5.05 27.66
N PHE A 110 -18.22 4.82 26.39
CA PHE A 110 -18.38 5.87 25.38
C PHE A 110 -19.82 5.94 24.86
N ASN A 111 -20.44 7.12 24.93
CA ASN A 111 -21.79 7.32 24.41
C ASN A 111 -21.76 8.46 23.39
N LEU A 112 -21.74 8.08 22.12
CA LEU A 112 -21.69 9.00 20.99
C LEU A 112 -23.12 9.44 20.63
N GLY A 113 -23.39 10.75 20.66
CA GLY A 113 -24.70 11.31 20.33
C GLY A 113 -24.64 12.21 19.10
N THR A 114 -25.50 11.95 18.12
CA THR A 114 -25.43 12.63 16.81
C THR A 114 -26.80 13.05 16.26
N ALA A 115 -27.80 13.27 17.10
CA ALA A 115 -29.13 13.72 16.69
C ALA A 115 -29.91 12.82 15.72
N GLY A 116 -29.35 11.71 15.24
CA GLY A 116 -30.03 10.76 14.36
C GLY A 116 -31.03 9.88 15.13
N PRO A 117 -32.23 9.62 14.58
CA PRO A 117 -33.03 8.46 14.95
C PRO A 117 -32.26 7.18 14.61
N SER A 118 -32.43 6.11 15.39
CA SER A 118 -31.95 4.79 14.99
C SER A 118 -32.56 4.42 13.63
N GLY A 119 -31.74 4.33 12.58
CA GLY A 119 -32.17 3.97 11.23
C GLY A 119 -32.60 5.11 10.30
N ALA A 120 -32.30 6.37 10.62
CA ALA A 120 -32.49 7.51 9.70
C ALA A 120 -31.20 8.34 9.55
N PRO A 121 -31.07 9.15 8.48
CA PRO A 121 -29.88 9.97 8.25
C PRO A 121 -29.62 10.94 9.40
N ASP A 122 -28.35 11.06 9.78
CA ASP A 122 -27.87 12.01 10.78
C ASP A 122 -28.14 13.45 10.33
N THR A 123 -28.56 14.29 11.27
CA THR A 123 -28.85 15.71 11.00
C THR A 123 -27.81 16.65 11.61
N SER A 124 -26.92 16.13 12.45
CA SER A 124 -25.91 16.91 13.16
C SER A 124 -24.53 16.85 12.52
N CYS A 125 -24.19 15.75 11.85
CA CYS A 125 -22.89 15.55 11.24
C CYS A 125 -22.96 14.66 9.99
N ASP A 126 -21.84 14.54 9.27
CA ASP A 126 -21.74 13.58 8.17
C ASP A 126 -21.65 12.16 8.74
N ASN A 127 -22.36 11.20 8.15
CA ASN A 127 -22.32 9.79 8.57
C ASN A 127 -20.90 9.23 8.55
N ALA A 128 -20.07 9.60 7.57
CA ALA A 128 -18.68 9.15 7.51
C ALA A 128 -17.87 9.63 8.72
N LEU A 129 -18.19 10.82 9.26
CA LEU A 129 -17.54 11.34 10.46
C LEU A 129 -17.98 10.56 11.70
N SER A 130 -19.29 10.33 11.89
CA SER A 130 -19.76 9.58 13.06
C SER A 130 -19.37 8.10 13.02
N ASP A 131 -19.34 7.47 11.85
CA ASP A 131 -18.87 6.09 11.65
C ASP A 131 -17.38 5.97 11.97
N VAL A 132 -16.55 6.95 11.58
CA VAL A 132 -15.13 6.97 11.93
C VAL A 132 -14.94 7.06 13.45
N VAL A 133 -15.69 7.94 14.12
CA VAL A 133 -15.60 8.06 15.58
C VAL A 133 -16.07 6.77 16.24
N GLU A 134 -17.22 6.21 15.85
CA GLU A 134 -17.74 4.95 16.41
C GLU A 134 -16.76 3.79 16.21
N ASN A 135 -16.12 3.67 15.04
CA ASN A 135 -15.11 2.65 14.80
C ASN A 135 -13.88 2.81 15.70
N LEU A 136 -13.40 4.03 15.95
CA LEU A 136 -12.31 4.28 16.90
C LEU A 136 -12.68 3.83 18.33
N LEU A 137 -13.93 4.06 18.74
CA LEU A 137 -14.44 3.59 20.02
C LEU A 137 -14.50 2.06 20.07
N ALA A 138 -14.98 1.41 19.02
CA ALA A 138 -15.03 -0.05 18.93
C ALA A 138 -13.65 -0.69 19.04
N LEU A 139 -12.62 -0.08 18.43
CA LEU A 139 -11.24 -0.56 18.48
C LEU A 139 -10.59 -0.43 19.86
N SER A 140 -11.16 0.39 20.75
CA SER A 140 -10.64 0.53 22.11
C SER A 140 -10.86 -0.70 22.99
N GLY A 141 -11.79 -1.59 22.61
CA GLY A 141 -12.22 -2.72 23.43
C GLY A 141 -13.09 -2.34 24.64
N MET A 142 -13.32 -1.04 24.88
CA MET A 142 -14.25 -0.56 25.91
C MET A 142 -15.69 -0.52 25.37
N SER A 143 -16.67 -0.62 26.26
CA SER A 143 -18.08 -0.55 25.91
C SER A 143 -18.43 0.81 25.27
N HIS A 144 -19.17 0.79 24.18
CA HIS A 144 -19.60 2.01 23.50
C HIS A 144 -21.00 1.86 22.91
N VAL A 145 -21.66 2.99 22.65
CA VAL A 145 -22.95 3.04 21.94
C VAL A 145 -23.09 4.36 21.18
N ARG A 146 -23.64 4.31 19.96
CA ARG A 146 -24.12 5.50 19.23
C ARG A 146 -25.62 5.67 19.40
N ASN A 147 -26.06 6.88 19.74
CA ASN A 147 -27.46 7.28 19.92
C ASN A 147 -28.25 6.36 20.87
N GLY A 148 -27.61 5.89 21.94
CA GLY A 148 -28.23 5.15 23.05
C GLY A 148 -29.04 6.09 23.96
N ARG A 149 -28.66 6.18 25.25
CA ARG A 149 -29.29 7.12 26.20
C ARG A 149 -29.09 8.58 25.78
N PHE A 150 -27.91 8.88 25.23
CA PHE A 150 -27.51 10.21 24.80
C PHE A 150 -27.50 10.27 23.27
N LYS A 151 -28.43 11.03 22.69
CA LYS A 151 -28.63 11.16 21.24
C LYS A 151 -28.21 12.53 20.72
N GLY A 152 -27.34 13.23 21.45
CA GLY A 152 -27.00 14.65 21.20
C GLY A 152 -27.94 15.61 21.93
N GLY A 153 -27.36 16.65 22.52
CA GLY A 153 -28.05 17.66 23.31
C GLY A 153 -28.46 18.87 22.49
N TRP A 154 -28.76 19.97 23.18
CA TRP A 154 -29.10 21.23 22.55
C TRP A 154 -27.95 21.75 21.67
N ILE A 155 -26.71 21.74 22.16
CA ILE A 155 -25.53 22.22 21.43
C ILE A 155 -25.36 21.45 20.12
N THR A 156 -25.45 20.12 20.18
CA THR A 156 -25.32 19.24 19.01
C THR A 156 -26.34 19.57 17.92
N ARG A 157 -27.59 19.86 18.31
CA ARG A 157 -28.71 20.14 17.39
C ARG A 157 -28.74 21.58 16.90
N HIS A 158 -28.43 22.51 17.78
CA HIS A 158 -28.59 23.93 17.54
C HIS A 158 -27.51 24.47 16.58
N TYR A 159 -26.27 24.01 16.72
CA TYR A 159 -25.14 24.53 15.95
C TYR A 159 -24.85 23.74 14.68
N SER A 160 -25.43 22.55 14.51
CA SER A 160 -25.18 21.73 13.32
C SER A 160 -25.75 22.36 12.06
N SER A 161 -24.93 22.38 11.01
CA SER A 161 -25.31 22.73 9.66
C SER A 161 -24.36 22.02 8.69
N ILE A 162 -24.72 20.81 8.26
CA ILE A 162 -23.87 19.98 7.38
C ILE A 162 -23.55 20.74 6.08
N ALA A 163 -24.58 21.27 5.41
CA ALA A 163 -24.39 22.10 4.21
C ALA A 163 -23.63 23.41 4.49
N GLY A 164 -23.71 23.91 5.72
CA GLY A 164 -22.96 25.08 6.18
C GLY A 164 -21.51 24.78 6.59
N GLY A 165 -21.08 23.51 6.59
CA GLY A 165 -19.76 23.08 7.04
C GLY A 165 -19.60 23.02 8.56
N VAL A 166 -20.69 22.92 9.33
CA VAL A 166 -20.63 22.76 10.79
C VAL A 166 -21.18 21.38 11.15
N HIS A 167 -20.29 20.48 11.52
CA HIS A 167 -20.65 19.14 11.99
C HIS A 167 -20.57 19.12 13.51
N SER A 168 -21.55 18.54 14.20
CA SER A 168 -21.60 18.51 15.65
C SER A 168 -21.73 17.08 16.16
N LEU A 169 -20.96 16.72 17.17
CA LEU A 169 -21.00 15.42 17.84
C LEU A 169 -21.07 15.64 19.34
N GLN A 170 -21.85 14.84 20.05
CA GLN A 170 -21.78 14.73 21.51
C GLN A 170 -20.97 13.51 21.90
N MET A 171 -20.09 13.64 22.88
CA MET A 171 -19.47 12.52 23.58
C MET A 171 -19.81 12.59 25.05
N GLU A 172 -20.50 11.59 25.56
CA GLU A 172 -20.71 11.40 26.99
C GLU A 172 -19.86 10.22 27.49
N LEU A 173 -18.90 10.53 28.36
CA LEU A 173 -18.00 9.55 28.96
C LEU A 173 -18.53 9.10 30.32
N ALA A 174 -18.50 7.80 30.58
CA ALA A 174 -18.71 7.33 31.94
C ALA A 174 -17.49 7.67 32.82
N CYS A 175 -17.73 8.23 34.01
CA CYS A 175 -16.65 8.64 34.92
C CYS A 175 -15.73 7.46 35.30
N ARG A 176 -16.23 6.23 35.32
CA ARG A 176 -15.48 5.01 35.67
C ARG A 176 -14.24 4.76 34.82
N GLY A 177 -14.16 5.35 33.63
CA GLY A 177 -12.99 5.24 32.75
C GLY A 177 -11.82 6.14 33.16
N TYR A 178 -11.99 7.05 34.11
CA TYR A 178 -10.93 7.95 34.58
C TYR A 178 -11.02 8.32 36.07
N MET A 179 -12.08 7.90 36.76
CA MET A 179 -12.30 8.09 38.18
C MET A 179 -12.75 6.76 38.79
N HIS A 180 -12.41 6.53 40.06
CA HIS A 180 -12.95 5.39 40.81
C HIS A 180 -14.36 5.73 41.26
N GLU A 181 -15.38 5.21 40.57
CA GLU A 181 -16.77 5.40 40.97
C GLU A 181 -17.12 4.52 42.20
N PRO A 182 -17.74 5.06 43.25
CA PRO A 182 -18.31 4.24 44.33
C PRO A 182 -19.51 3.45 43.84
N LEU A 183 -19.85 2.35 44.54
CA LEU A 183 -21.06 1.58 44.23
C LEU A 183 -22.32 2.43 44.44
N PRO A 184 -23.44 2.16 43.74
CA PRO A 184 -24.63 3.02 43.80
C PRO A 184 -25.20 3.25 45.21
N ASP A 185 -25.11 2.26 46.10
CA ASP A 185 -25.55 2.30 47.49
C ASP A 185 -24.55 3.02 48.43
N GLN A 186 -23.39 3.40 47.91
CA GLN A 186 -22.29 4.03 48.64
C GLN A 186 -22.08 5.49 48.21
N VAL A 187 -22.93 6.04 47.36
CA VAL A 187 -22.85 7.42 46.89
C VAL A 187 -23.37 8.39 47.96
N ASP A 188 -22.48 9.20 48.51
CA ASP A 188 -22.79 10.31 49.42
C ASP A 188 -21.83 11.51 49.20
N GLU A 189 -21.97 12.56 50.01
CA GLU A 189 -21.16 13.78 49.92
C GLU A 189 -19.68 13.59 50.28
N HIS A 190 -19.31 12.47 50.90
CA HIS A 190 -17.94 12.17 51.31
C HIS A 190 -17.22 11.21 50.34
N SER A 191 -17.99 10.47 49.56
CA SER A 191 -17.52 9.44 48.61
C SER A 191 -17.62 9.87 47.15
N TRP A 192 -18.35 10.95 46.85
CA TRP A 192 -18.52 11.46 45.49
C TRP A 192 -18.47 12.99 45.41
N PRO A 193 -17.73 13.59 44.45
CA PRO A 193 -16.90 12.95 43.42
C PRO A 193 -15.51 12.54 43.92
N THR A 194 -14.96 11.46 43.36
CA THR A 194 -13.56 11.08 43.58
C THR A 194 -12.59 11.94 42.74
N PRO A 195 -11.28 12.00 43.05
CA PRO A 195 -10.33 12.67 42.17
C PRO A 195 -10.07 11.87 40.87
N LEU A 196 -9.66 12.56 39.81
CA LEU A 196 -9.09 11.94 38.61
C LEU A 196 -7.85 11.11 38.99
N ASP A 197 -7.79 9.88 38.52
CA ASP A 197 -6.62 9.01 38.64
C ASP A 197 -5.92 8.93 37.26
N PRO A 198 -4.72 9.54 37.09
CA PRO A 198 -4.03 9.59 35.80
C PRO A 198 -3.64 8.23 35.24
N ASP A 199 -3.31 7.26 36.09
CA ASP A 199 -2.89 5.91 35.69
C ASP A 199 -4.11 5.10 35.27
N HIS A 200 -5.19 5.19 36.05
CA HIS A 200 -6.49 4.60 35.70
C HIS A 200 -7.06 5.19 34.40
N ALA A 201 -6.87 6.49 34.16
CA ALA A 201 -7.31 7.18 32.95
C ALA A 201 -6.43 6.90 31.71
N ALA A 202 -5.27 6.25 31.86
CA ALA A 202 -4.31 6.09 30.75
C ALA A 202 -4.88 5.35 29.52
N PRO A 203 -5.64 4.24 29.67
CA PRO A 203 -6.28 3.56 28.52
C PRO A 203 -7.27 4.46 27.80
N LEU A 204 -8.14 5.15 28.55
CA LEU A 204 -9.12 6.10 27.99
C LEU A 204 -8.43 7.25 27.25
N ARG A 205 -7.38 7.83 27.84
CA ARG A 205 -6.57 8.88 27.22
C ARG A 205 -5.88 8.39 25.95
N HIS A 206 -5.37 7.16 25.94
CA HIS A 206 -4.76 6.58 24.76
C HIS A 206 -5.77 6.50 23.61
N THR A 207 -6.98 5.95 23.87
CA THR A 207 -8.06 5.88 22.89
C THR A 207 -8.47 7.25 22.36
N LEU A 208 -8.70 8.23 23.25
CA LEU A 208 -9.07 9.59 22.86
C LEU A 208 -7.95 10.35 22.11
N ALA A 209 -6.69 9.93 22.27
CA ALA A 209 -5.54 10.54 21.62
C ALA A 209 -5.17 9.90 20.28
N GLN A 210 -5.79 8.77 19.89
CA GLN A 210 -5.54 8.16 18.58
C GLN A 210 -5.93 9.14 17.48
N ARG A 211 -4.93 9.64 16.75
CA ARG A 211 -5.13 10.49 15.58
C ARG A 211 -5.45 9.60 14.37
N ARG A 212 -6.28 10.12 13.47
CA ARG A 212 -6.55 9.55 12.15
C ARG A 212 -5.25 9.05 11.54
N MET A 213 -5.23 7.82 11.03
CA MET A 213 -4.13 7.37 10.15
C MET A 213 -4.02 8.37 9.00
N THR A 214 -2.91 9.09 8.92
CA THR A 214 -2.68 10.00 7.80
C THR A 214 -2.13 9.19 6.65
N ARG A 215 -3.02 8.51 5.92
CA ARG A 215 -2.64 7.75 4.72
C ARG A 215 -2.56 8.61 3.47
N ASN A 216 -3.34 9.68 3.40
CA ASN A 216 -3.34 10.61 2.29
C ASN A 216 -2.94 12.01 2.79
N ASP A 217 -1.87 12.55 2.21
CA ASP A 217 -1.44 13.93 2.41
C ASP A 217 -1.11 14.55 1.04
N PRO A 218 -2.04 15.29 0.43
CA PRO A 218 -1.85 15.85 -0.90
C PRO A 218 -0.80 16.97 -0.95
N SER A 219 -0.34 17.46 0.21
CA SER A 219 0.65 18.54 0.28
C SER A 219 2.10 18.06 0.19
N ARG A 220 2.34 16.74 0.32
CA ARG A 220 3.68 16.16 0.36
C ARG A 220 4.19 15.81 -1.04
N THR A 221 5.41 16.23 -1.30
CA THR A 221 6.23 15.81 -2.44
C THR A 221 7.54 15.28 -1.88
N ILE A 222 7.81 14.00 -2.09
CA ILE A 222 9.01 13.33 -1.57
C ILE A 222 9.99 13.11 -2.72
N ALA A 223 11.27 13.35 -2.46
CA ALA A 223 12.35 13.03 -3.39
C ALA A 223 13.58 12.56 -2.61
N ALA A 224 14.36 11.66 -3.20
CA ALA A 224 15.60 11.20 -2.59
C ALA A 224 16.65 12.32 -2.56
N PRO A 225 17.38 12.50 -1.45
CA PRO A 225 18.60 13.29 -1.44
C PRO A 225 19.61 12.75 -2.46
N THR A 226 20.36 13.65 -3.10
CA THR A 226 21.39 13.34 -4.11
C THR A 226 22.76 13.92 -3.71
N GLY A 227 23.80 13.61 -4.47
CA GLY A 227 25.18 14.01 -4.16
C GLY A 227 25.81 13.21 -3.01
N SER A 228 26.96 13.68 -2.51
CA SER A 228 27.80 12.96 -1.55
C SER A 228 27.58 13.34 -0.07
N THR A 229 26.73 14.32 0.21
CA THR A 229 26.42 14.76 1.59
C THR A 229 25.47 13.78 2.26
N LEU A 230 25.85 13.28 3.44
CA LEU A 230 25.01 12.38 4.23
C LEU A 230 24.01 13.15 5.11
N THR A 231 22.80 12.62 5.21
CA THR A 231 21.82 13.00 6.25
C THR A 231 21.85 12.03 7.43
N ALA A 232 22.12 10.75 7.16
CA ALA A 232 22.33 9.71 8.16
C ALA A 232 23.80 9.59 8.60
N LYS A 233 24.07 8.70 9.57
CA LYS A 233 25.43 8.51 10.12
C LYS A 233 26.41 7.81 9.18
N SER A 234 25.93 7.02 8.22
CA SER A 234 26.75 6.28 7.27
C SER A 234 26.03 6.06 5.94
N TRP A 235 26.77 5.67 4.89
CA TRP A 235 26.19 5.27 3.61
C TRP A 235 25.26 4.05 3.71
N LEU A 236 25.51 3.14 4.66
CA LEU A 236 24.65 1.96 4.88
C LEU A 236 23.27 2.32 5.47
N THR A 237 23.15 3.48 6.11
CA THR A 237 21.88 4.02 6.65
C THR A 237 21.28 5.11 5.76
N GLU A 238 22.11 5.82 5.01
CA GLU A 238 21.69 6.81 4.01
C GLU A 238 21.05 6.14 2.79
N ALA A 239 21.59 5.00 2.34
CA ALA A 239 21.07 4.25 1.22
C ALA A 239 19.59 3.84 1.38
N PRO A 240 19.17 3.13 2.45
CA PRO A 240 17.76 2.79 2.64
C PRO A 240 16.88 4.04 2.82
N LEU A 241 17.41 5.15 3.37
CA LEU A 241 16.69 6.43 3.47
C LEU A 241 16.39 7.01 2.08
N ARG A 242 17.43 7.11 1.22
CA ARG A 242 17.29 7.60 -0.15
C ARG A 242 16.36 6.71 -0.97
N MET A 243 16.48 5.38 -0.82
CA MET A 243 15.64 4.45 -1.57
C MET A 243 14.18 4.44 -1.11
N LEU A 244 13.91 4.60 0.20
CA LEU A 244 12.56 4.81 0.71
C LEU A 244 11.94 6.06 0.09
N MET A 245 12.69 7.16 0.04
CA MET A 245 12.22 8.41 -0.58
C MET A 245 12.08 8.30 -2.11
N ASN A 246 12.98 7.57 -2.78
CA ASN A 246 12.89 7.29 -4.21
C ASN A 246 11.62 6.52 -4.57
N ASN A 247 11.24 5.54 -3.75
CA ASN A 247 9.99 4.80 -3.91
C ASN A 247 8.75 5.71 -3.88
N LEU A 248 8.83 6.92 -3.32
CA LEU A 248 7.74 7.90 -3.26
C LEU A 248 7.96 9.13 -4.16
N HIS A 249 8.96 9.08 -5.04
CA HIS A 249 9.21 10.16 -5.99
C HIS A 249 8.03 10.29 -6.96
N PRO A 250 7.56 11.52 -7.31
CA PRO A 250 6.41 11.72 -8.21
C PRO A 250 6.55 11.08 -9.60
N ASP A 251 7.77 11.01 -10.10
CA ASP A 251 8.07 10.33 -11.38
C ASP A 251 8.23 8.82 -11.25
N VAL A 252 8.26 8.28 -10.02
CA VAL A 252 8.47 6.85 -9.75
C VAL A 252 7.16 6.19 -9.32
N ALA A 253 6.51 6.72 -8.28
CA ALA A 253 5.33 6.14 -7.66
C ALA A 253 4.04 6.47 -8.42
N GLU A 254 3.06 5.56 -8.42
CA GLU A 254 1.75 5.79 -9.02
C GLU A 254 0.89 6.81 -8.24
N ARG A 255 0.87 6.73 -6.90
CA ARG A 255 0.13 7.65 -6.01
C ARG A 255 0.90 7.94 -4.73
N PRO A 256 2.00 8.72 -4.79
CA PRO A 256 2.91 8.91 -3.66
C PRO A 256 2.28 9.64 -2.47
N GLN A 257 1.29 10.51 -2.68
CA GLN A 257 0.56 11.20 -1.60
C GLN A 257 -0.21 10.21 -0.70
N GLU A 258 -0.51 9.02 -1.23
CA GLU A 258 -1.14 7.90 -0.53
C GLU A 258 -0.12 6.83 -0.05
N LEU A 259 1.18 7.12 -0.19
CA LEU A 259 2.31 6.20 0.01
C LEU A 259 2.34 5.02 -0.97
N VAL A 260 1.46 5.00 -1.99
CA VAL A 260 1.32 3.89 -2.94
C VAL A 260 2.36 4.04 -4.04
N VAL A 261 3.18 3.00 -4.17
CA VAL A 261 4.24 2.90 -5.16
C VAL A 261 3.69 2.28 -6.45
N TYR A 262 3.13 1.06 -6.39
CA TYR A 262 2.55 0.36 -7.55
C TYR A 262 1.66 -0.84 -7.13
N GLY A 263 1.04 -1.52 -8.10
CA GLY A 263 0.41 -2.83 -7.92
C GLY A 263 -0.86 -2.81 -7.06
N GLY A 264 -1.80 -1.91 -7.37
CA GLY A 264 -3.00 -1.66 -6.57
C GLY A 264 -2.69 -0.76 -5.38
N ILE A 265 -2.47 -1.36 -4.21
CA ILE A 265 -2.21 -0.67 -2.93
C ILE A 265 -0.83 -0.98 -2.31
N GLY A 266 0.14 -1.38 -3.13
CA GLY A 266 1.52 -1.62 -2.68
C GLY A 266 2.17 -0.33 -2.19
N ARG A 267 2.50 -0.24 -0.89
CA ARG A 267 2.97 0.99 -0.22
C ARG A 267 4.41 0.90 0.29
N ALA A 268 5.05 2.07 0.42
CA ALA A 268 6.41 2.21 0.96
C ALA A 268 6.45 2.23 2.51
N ALA A 269 5.42 2.75 3.15
CA ALA A 269 5.21 2.81 4.59
C ALA A 269 3.70 2.70 4.92
N ARG A 270 3.37 2.33 6.16
CA ARG A 270 1.98 2.05 6.56
C ARG A 270 1.06 3.28 6.50
N ASP A 271 1.59 4.39 6.98
CA ASP A 271 0.97 5.71 7.09
C ASP A 271 2.10 6.76 7.18
N TRP A 272 1.77 8.05 7.09
CA TRP A 272 2.76 9.12 7.09
C TRP A 272 3.49 9.21 8.43
N GLU A 273 2.84 8.87 9.55
CA GLU A 273 3.50 8.78 10.86
C GLU A 273 4.60 7.70 10.86
N SER A 274 4.31 6.54 10.28
CA SER A 274 5.30 5.46 10.14
C SER A 274 6.43 5.87 9.19
N PHE A 275 6.13 6.55 8.09
CA PHE A 275 7.15 7.09 7.18
C PHE A 275 8.09 8.05 7.91
N ASP A 276 7.54 9.06 8.60
CA ASP A 276 8.32 10.06 9.34
C ASP A 276 9.19 9.39 10.43
N ALA A 277 8.63 8.40 11.14
CA ALA A 277 9.36 7.64 12.14
C ALA A 277 10.48 6.75 11.55
N ILE A 278 10.29 6.17 10.36
CA ILE A 278 11.34 5.42 9.66
C ILE A 278 12.47 6.38 9.27
N VAL A 279 12.13 7.52 8.66
CA VAL A 279 13.11 8.54 8.25
C VAL A 279 13.95 9.00 9.44
N GLU A 280 13.32 9.39 10.54
CA GLU A 280 14.04 9.83 11.74
C GLU A 280 14.88 8.72 12.37
N THR A 281 14.40 7.47 12.32
CA THR A 281 15.17 6.34 12.84
C THR A 281 16.40 6.04 11.99
N LEU A 282 16.29 6.05 10.66
CA LEU A 282 17.42 5.82 9.74
C LEU A 282 18.50 6.90 9.90
N LYS A 283 18.12 8.16 10.14
CA LYS A 283 19.10 9.25 10.37
C LYS A 283 19.98 9.02 11.60
N ARG A 284 19.43 8.40 12.67
CA ARG A 284 20.14 8.19 13.94
C ARG A 284 20.73 6.79 14.12
N LEU A 285 20.43 5.83 13.24
CA LEU A 285 20.80 4.42 13.38
C LEU A 285 22.33 4.25 13.34
N ASP A 286 22.89 3.53 14.31
CA ASP A 286 24.33 3.21 14.33
C ASP A 286 24.66 2.00 13.43
N ASP A 287 25.94 1.81 13.10
CA ASP A 287 26.43 0.74 12.23
C ASP A 287 26.28 -0.67 12.84
N ASP A 288 26.28 -0.77 14.17
CA ASP A 288 26.02 -2.01 14.92
C ASP A 288 24.55 -2.18 15.34
N GLN A 289 23.63 -1.42 14.73
CA GLN A 289 22.19 -1.52 14.98
C GLN A 289 21.41 -1.98 13.74
N THR A 290 20.25 -2.58 14.00
CA THR A 290 19.29 -3.03 13.00
C THR A 290 17.89 -2.51 13.36
N LEU A 291 17.25 -1.81 12.41
CA LEU A 291 15.84 -1.42 12.47
C LEU A 291 14.96 -2.59 12.01
N LEU A 292 13.91 -2.89 12.78
CA LEU A 292 12.84 -3.81 12.38
C LEU A 292 11.63 -3.03 11.85
N VAL A 293 11.24 -3.31 10.61
CA VAL A 293 10.03 -2.77 9.97
C VAL A 293 9.00 -3.88 9.82
N GLN A 294 7.87 -3.75 10.51
CA GLN A 294 6.76 -4.69 10.43
C GLN A 294 5.62 -4.03 9.66
N SER A 295 5.22 -4.61 8.51
CA SER A 295 4.17 -4.08 7.63
C SER A 295 4.23 -2.55 7.51
N GLY A 296 5.39 -2.03 7.09
CA GLY A 296 5.62 -0.59 6.88
C GLY A 296 5.71 0.30 8.13
N LYS A 297 5.80 -0.27 9.33
CA LYS A 297 5.93 0.46 10.60
C LYS A 297 7.26 0.15 11.28
N PRO A 298 8.02 1.17 11.76
CA PRO A 298 9.26 0.94 12.50
C PRO A 298 8.94 0.51 13.94
N VAL A 299 9.14 -0.77 14.27
CA VAL A 299 8.68 -1.34 15.55
C VAL A 299 9.78 -1.48 16.61
N GLY A 300 11.05 -1.46 16.22
CA GLY A 300 12.16 -1.55 17.17
C GLY A 300 13.52 -1.42 16.52
N VAL A 301 14.51 -1.05 17.34
CA VAL A 301 15.93 -1.02 16.95
C VAL A 301 16.69 -1.88 17.95
N PHE A 302 17.49 -2.81 17.46
CA PHE A 302 18.26 -3.74 18.28
C PHE A 302 19.72 -3.71 17.88
N ARG A 303 20.60 -3.95 18.86
CA ARG A 303 22.03 -4.11 18.60
C ARG A 303 22.29 -5.44 17.91
N THR A 304 23.08 -5.40 16.83
CA THR A 304 23.58 -6.52 16.05
C THR A 304 25.09 -6.35 15.85
N HIS A 305 25.57 -6.15 14.62
CA HIS A 305 26.98 -5.91 14.27
C HIS A 305 27.08 -5.26 12.87
N ALA A 306 28.24 -4.70 12.55
CA ALA A 306 28.48 -3.96 11.31
C ALA A 306 28.20 -4.77 10.01
N ASP A 307 28.43 -6.08 10.04
CA ASP A 307 28.15 -6.96 8.90
C ASP A 307 26.69 -7.46 8.81
N ALA A 308 25.84 -7.21 9.82
CA ALA A 308 24.42 -7.55 9.74
C ALA A 308 23.68 -6.56 8.83
N PRO A 309 22.42 -6.82 8.45
CA PRO A 309 21.58 -5.81 7.82
C PRO A 309 21.27 -4.63 8.75
N ARG A 310 21.25 -3.41 8.21
CA ARG A 310 20.79 -2.20 8.90
C ARG A 310 19.27 -2.19 9.05
N VAL A 311 18.54 -2.83 8.14
CA VAL A 311 17.07 -2.93 8.19
C VAL A 311 16.62 -4.35 7.88
N LEU A 312 15.70 -4.87 8.69
CA LEU A 312 14.97 -6.12 8.42
C LEU A 312 13.49 -5.80 8.28
N ILE A 313 12.88 -6.27 7.19
CA ILE A 313 11.51 -5.91 6.81
C ILE A 313 10.64 -7.17 6.70
N ALA A 314 9.49 -7.17 7.36
CA ALA A 314 8.48 -8.22 7.23
C ALA A 314 7.12 -7.60 6.93
N ASN A 315 6.66 -7.66 5.68
CA ASN A 315 5.43 -7.00 5.25
C ASN A 315 4.35 -8.00 4.82
N SER A 316 3.10 -7.76 5.23
CA SER A 316 1.90 -8.47 4.75
C SER A 316 1.82 -9.96 5.08
N ASN A 317 2.75 -10.48 5.89
CA ASN A 317 2.75 -11.86 6.34
C ASN A 317 1.55 -12.12 7.25
N LEU A 318 0.74 -13.12 6.90
CA LEU A 318 -0.42 -13.59 7.67
C LEU A 318 -0.29 -15.10 7.85
N VAL A 319 -0.77 -15.62 8.99
CA VAL A 319 -0.84 -17.07 9.19
C VAL A 319 -1.73 -17.66 8.08
N PRO A 320 -1.38 -18.80 7.44
CA PRO A 320 -1.96 -19.20 6.15
C PRO A 320 -3.49 -19.24 6.09
N ARG A 321 -4.16 -19.70 7.15
CA ARG A 321 -5.64 -19.74 7.19
C ARG A 321 -6.30 -18.35 7.10
N TRP A 322 -5.58 -17.30 7.49
CA TRP A 322 -6.01 -15.90 7.48
C TRP A 322 -5.40 -15.11 6.32
N ALA A 323 -4.62 -15.75 5.46
CA ALA A 323 -3.93 -15.12 4.32
C ALA A 323 -4.89 -14.88 3.14
N ASN A 324 -5.88 -14.01 3.34
CA ASN A 324 -6.82 -13.60 2.29
C ASN A 324 -7.09 -12.08 2.37
N TRP A 325 -7.64 -11.53 1.28
CA TRP A 325 -7.92 -10.10 1.19
C TRP A 325 -8.93 -9.60 2.22
N ASP A 326 -9.91 -10.40 2.63
CA ASP A 326 -10.90 -9.97 3.63
C ASP A 326 -10.25 -9.70 4.98
N HIS A 327 -9.45 -10.62 5.47
CA HIS A 327 -8.74 -10.44 6.73
C HIS A 327 -7.65 -9.37 6.62
N PHE A 328 -6.93 -9.30 5.49
CA PHE A 328 -5.99 -8.21 5.24
C PHE A 328 -6.68 -6.84 5.33
N ASN A 329 -7.84 -6.67 4.67
CA ASN A 329 -8.62 -5.43 4.66
C ASN A 329 -9.19 -5.09 6.04
N GLU A 330 -9.61 -6.10 6.82
CA GLU A 330 -9.99 -5.92 8.21
C GLU A 330 -8.84 -5.31 9.02
N LEU A 331 -7.65 -5.89 8.95
CA LEU A 331 -6.46 -5.40 9.65
C LEU A 331 -6.01 -4.03 9.13
N ASP A 332 -6.11 -3.79 7.82
CA ASP A 332 -5.76 -2.52 7.20
C ASP A 332 -6.64 -1.39 7.73
N LYS A 333 -7.96 -1.60 7.85
CA LYS A 333 -8.88 -0.61 8.45
C LYS A 333 -8.56 -0.29 9.92
N LYS A 334 -7.96 -1.25 10.65
CA LYS A 334 -7.49 -1.08 12.04
C LYS A 334 -6.10 -0.45 12.14
N GLY A 335 -5.44 -0.17 11.02
CA GLY A 335 -4.06 0.32 10.99
C GLY A 335 -3.00 -0.70 11.36
N LEU A 336 -3.30 -1.99 11.18
CA LEU A 336 -2.44 -3.11 11.53
C LEU A 336 -1.76 -3.76 10.32
N ALA A 337 -2.17 -3.42 9.10
CA ALA A 337 -1.62 -3.96 7.87
C ALA A 337 -1.08 -2.89 6.92
N MET A 338 -0.19 -3.34 6.03
CA MET A 338 0.27 -2.63 4.84
C MET A 338 0.57 -3.71 3.80
N TYR A 339 0.19 -3.49 2.55
CA TYR A 339 0.55 -4.36 1.45
C TYR A 339 1.90 -3.93 0.90
N GLY A 340 2.92 -4.79 1.04
CA GLY A 340 4.28 -4.48 0.63
C GLY A 340 4.56 -4.67 -0.86
N GLN A 341 3.65 -5.34 -1.58
CA GLN A 341 3.95 -5.90 -2.91
C GLN A 341 5.31 -6.64 -2.83
N MET A 342 6.18 -6.49 -3.81
CA MET A 342 7.56 -6.95 -3.82
C MET A 342 8.45 -5.78 -3.42
N THR A 343 8.70 -4.86 -4.35
CA THR A 343 9.70 -3.79 -4.17
C THR A 343 9.15 -2.48 -3.56
N ALA A 344 7.84 -2.38 -3.35
CA ALA A 344 7.21 -1.19 -2.77
C ALA A 344 7.60 -1.05 -1.29
N GLY A 345 7.33 -2.08 -0.49
CA GLY A 345 7.61 -2.11 0.95
C GLY A 345 9.06 -2.44 1.31
N SER A 346 9.90 -2.79 0.33
CA SER A 346 11.32 -3.14 0.52
C SER A 346 12.29 -2.11 -0.10
N TRP A 347 11.76 -1.00 -0.60
CA TRP A 347 12.52 0.20 -0.99
C TRP A 347 13.57 -0.08 -2.07
N ILE A 348 13.16 -0.71 -3.17
CA ILE A 348 14.04 -0.97 -4.33
C ILE A 348 13.30 -0.87 -5.66
N TYR A 349 12.25 -0.05 -5.70
CA TYR A 349 11.50 0.23 -6.92
C TYR A 349 12.18 1.37 -7.69
N ILE A 350 12.29 1.19 -9.00
CA ILE A 350 13.02 2.08 -9.91
C ILE A 350 12.15 2.52 -11.10
N GLY A 351 10.84 2.63 -10.86
CA GLY A 351 9.86 2.89 -11.90
C GLY A 351 9.62 1.68 -12.81
N ALA A 352 9.03 1.93 -13.98
CA ALA A 352 8.68 0.89 -14.96
C ALA A 352 9.91 0.13 -15.48
N GLN A 353 11.10 0.72 -15.35
CA GLN A 353 12.35 0.06 -15.72
C GLN A 353 12.57 -1.24 -14.95
N GLY A 354 12.06 -1.35 -13.72
CA GLY A 354 12.24 -2.54 -12.88
C GLY A 354 11.74 -3.85 -13.49
N ILE A 355 10.81 -3.80 -14.44
CA ILE A 355 10.27 -5.00 -15.11
C ILE A 355 10.53 -5.04 -16.61
N VAL A 356 10.89 -3.90 -17.24
CA VAL A 356 10.99 -3.80 -18.71
C VAL A 356 11.94 -4.81 -19.33
N GLN A 357 13.03 -5.18 -18.65
CA GLN A 357 13.89 -6.26 -19.15
C GLN A 357 13.23 -7.63 -19.06
N GLY A 358 12.58 -7.97 -17.94
CA GLY A 358 11.90 -9.26 -17.82
C GLY A 358 10.80 -9.42 -18.87
N THR A 359 10.10 -8.33 -19.17
CA THR A 359 9.12 -8.26 -20.25
C THR A 359 9.74 -8.35 -21.63
N TYR A 360 10.86 -7.67 -21.86
CA TYR A 360 11.65 -7.80 -23.08
C TYR A 360 12.13 -9.24 -23.30
N GLU A 361 12.74 -9.88 -22.29
CA GLU A 361 13.22 -11.26 -22.38
C GLU A 361 12.07 -12.23 -22.65
N THR A 362 10.91 -12.00 -22.02
CA THR A 362 9.70 -12.80 -22.28
C THR A 362 9.30 -12.71 -23.76
N PHE A 363 9.18 -11.51 -24.30
CA PHE A 363 8.74 -11.33 -25.69
C PHE A 363 9.78 -11.77 -26.71
N VAL A 364 11.06 -11.60 -26.42
CA VAL A 364 12.15 -12.15 -27.25
C VAL A 364 12.05 -13.67 -27.30
N GLU A 365 11.83 -14.33 -26.15
CA GLU A 365 11.70 -15.78 -26.10
C GLU A 365 10.42 -16.28 -26.78
N MET A 366 9.29 -15.57 -26.61
CA MET A 366 8.09 -15.80 -27.42
C MET A 366 8.39 -15.74 -28.92
N GLY A 367 9.15 -14.73 -29.36
CA GLY A 367 9.58 -14.60 -30.74
C GLY A 367 10.42 -15.79 -31.21
N ARG A 368 11.34 -16.29 -30.37
CA ARG A 368 12.17 -17.47 -30.69
C ARG A 368 11.34 -18.73 -30.85
N GLN A 369 10.42 -18.99 -29.93
CA GLN A 369 9.62 -20.22 -29.93
C GLN A 369 8.53 -20.23 -31.01
N HIS A 370 7.90 -19.09 -31.28
CA HIS A 370 6.70 -19.03 -32.14
C HIS A 370 6.95 -18.38 -33.52
N TYR A 371 8.02 -17.59 -33.68
CA TYR A 371 8.27 -16.78 -34.88
C TYR A 371 9.73 -16.80 -35.34
N ASN A 372 10.47 -17.88 -35.07
CA ASN A 372 11.87 -18.07 -35.49
C ASN A 372 12.82 -16.93 -35.07
N GLY A 373 12.51 -16.27 -33.94
CA GLY A 373 13.33 -15.24 -33.31
C GLY A 373 13.05 -13.81 -33.73
N SER A 374 12.23 -13.54 -34.75
CA SER A 374 11.96 -12.18 -35.22
C SER A 374 10.49 -11.82 -35.11
N LEU A 375 10.21 -10.70 -34.44
CA LEU A 375 8.87 -10.13 -34.32
C LEU A 375 8.59 -8.98 -35.31
N ALA A 376 9.45 -8.78 -36.31
CA ALA A 376 9.26 -7.70 -37.26
C ALA A 376 7.97 -7.87 -38.08
N GLY A 377 7.08 -6.88 -38.01
CA GLY A 377 5.76 -6.92 -38.64
C GLY A 377 4.72 -7.75 -37.85
N LYS A 378 5.02 -8.06 -36.59
CA LYS A 378 4.12 -8.70 -35.64
C LYS A 378 3.61 -7.67 -34.63
N TRP A 379 2.47 -7.95 -34.02
CA TRP A 379 1.96 -7.13 -32.93
C TRP A 379 1.45 -7.94 -31.74
N LEU A 380 1.64 -7.35 -30.56
CA LEU A 380 1.23 -7.87 -29.28
C LEU A 380 0.00 -7.11 -28.78
N PHE A 381 -0.98 -7.85 -28.25
CA PHE A 381 -2.09 -7.29 -27.50
C PHE A 381 -1.88 -7.50 -26.00
N THR A 382 -2.18 -6.47 -25.21
CA THR A 382 -2.21 -6.58 -23.73
C THR A 382 -3.16 -5.59 -23.07
N GLY A 383 -3.45 -5.82 -21.78
CA GLY A 383 -4.14 -4.88 -20.89
C GLY A 383 -3.24 -4.38 -19.75
N GLY A 384 -3.55 -3.16 -19.28
CA GLY A 384 -2.94 -2.54 -18.11
C GLY A 384 -1.67 -1.74 -18.40
N LEU A 385 -1.73 -0.43 -18.16
CA LEU A 385 -0.61 0.50 -18.24
C LEU A 385 -0.31 1.10 -16.85
N GLY A 386 -0.32 0.26 -15.80
CA GLY A 386 0.10 0.64 -14.45
C GLY A 386 1.62 0.73 -14.28
N GLY A 387 2.12 0.77 -13.04
CA GLY A 387 3.57 0.92 -12.77
C GLY A 387 4.45 -0.16 -13.41
N MET A 388 3.97 -1.40 -13.41
CA MET A 388 4.61 -2.54 -14.08
C MET A 388 4.04 -2.73 -15.50
N GLY A 389 2.71 -2.70 -15.65
CA GLY A 389 1.95 -2.72 -16.92
C GLY A 389 2.50 -1.82 -18.01
N GLY A 390 2.91 -0.62 -17.62
CA GLY A 390 3.44 0.40 -18.51
C GLY A 390 4.78 0.05 -19.16
N ALA A 391 5.46 -1.02 -18.72
CA ALA A 391 6.68 -1.49 -19.36
C ALA A 391 6.43 -2.31 -20.63
N GLN A 392 5.25 -2.92 -20.76
CA GLN A 392 4.90 -3.81 -21.87
C GLN A 392 5.04 -3.16 -23.26
N PRO A 393 4.57 -1.91 -23.50
CA PRO A 393 4.64 -1.33 -24.83
C PRO A 393 6.08 -1.08 -25.28
N LEU A 394 6.92 -0.53 -24.40
CA LEU A 394 8.34 -0.34 -24.68
C LEU A 394 9.08 -1.68 -24.88
N ALA A 395 8.82 -2.68 -24.03
CA ALA A 395 9.43 -4.00 -24.15
C ALA A 395 9.08 -4.68 -25.49
N ALA A 396 7.83 -4.59 -25.94
CA ALA A 396 7.39 -5.12 -27.22
C ALA A 396 8.11 -4.43 -28.39
N VAL A 397 8.18 -3.09 -28.37
CA VAL A 397 8.89 -2.30 -29.39
C VAL A 397 10.39 -2.66 -29.44
N MET A 398 11.04 -2.80 -28.28
CA MET A 398 12.44 -3.21 -28.18
C MET A 398 12.66 -4.65 -28.68
N ALA A 399 11.70 -5.55 -28.46
CA ALA A 399 11.72 -6.92 -29.00
C ALA A 399 11.43 -6.98 -30.51
N GLY A 400 10.91 -5.89 -31.08
CA GLY A 400 10.65 -5.73 -32.51
C GLY A 400 9.19 -5.91 -32.93
N ALA A 401 8.25 -5.97 -31.98
CA ALA A 401 6.81 -6.05 -32.22
C ALA A 401 6.13 -4.69 -32.00
N SER A 402 5.10 -4.38 -32.77
CA SER A 402 4.13 -3.34 -32.39
C SER A 402 3.31 -3.80 -31.18
N CYS A 403 2.71 -2.86 -30.44
CA CYS A 403 1.94 -3.18 -29.24
C CYS A 403 0.66 -2.36 -29.18
N LEU A 404 -0.47 -3.04 -28.95
CA LEU A 404 -1.73 -2.42 -28.57
C LEU A 404 -1.99 -2.72 -27.09
N ALA A 405 -1.92 -1.70 -26.24
CA ALA A 405 -2.12 -1.82 -24.81
C ALA A 405 -3.37 -1.09 -24.35
N VAL A 406 -4.37 -1.82 -23.83
CA VAL A 406 -5.63 -1.25 -23.36
C VAL A 406 -5.51 -0.80 -21.91
N GLU A 407 -5.95 0.42 -21.61
CA GLU A 407 -5.94 0.99 -20.26
C GLU A 407 -7.20 1.82 -20.00
N CYS A 408 -7.81 1.62 -18.84
CA CYS A 408 -9.05 2.30 -18.48
C CYS A 408 -8.85 3.71 -17.89
N ARG A 409 -7.70 3.99 -17.28
CA ARG A 409 -7.37 5.29 -16.66
C ARG A 409 -6.50 6.11 -17.58
N LYS A 410 -7.05 7.20 -18.10
CA LYS A 410 -6.33 8.16 -18.95
C LYS A 410 -5.06 8.72 -18.31
N SER A 411 -5.06 8.98 -17.00
CA SER A 411 -3.88 9.42 -16.27
C SER A 411 -2.73 8.41 -16.31
N SER A 412 -3.03 7.11 -16.36
CA SER A 412 -2.02 6.08 -16.57
C SER A 412 -1.40 6.19 -17.95
N ILE A 413 -2.20 6.35 -19.01
CA ILE A 413 -1.71 6.55 -20.39
C ILE A 413 -0.80 7.78 -20.47
N GLU A 414 -1.25 8.92 -19.94
CA GLU A 414 -0.52 10.19 -19.95
C GLU A 414 0.84 10.08 -19.23
N MET A 415 0.90 9.32 -18.13
CA MET A 415 2.14 9.03 -17.44
C MET A 415 3.14 8.27 -18.34
N ARG A 416 2.69 7.29 -19.14
CA ARG A 416 3.58 6.46 -19.97
C ARG A 416 4.08 7.20 -21.20
N LEU A 417 3.24 8.07 -21.77
CA LEU A 417 3.69 9.02 -22.80
C LEU A 417 4.78 9.95 -22.25
N ARG A 418 4.54 10.53 -21.05
CA ARG A 418 5.50 11.44 -20.41
C ARG A 418 6.85 10.75 -20.13
N THR A 419 6.81 9.53 -19.60
CA THR A 419 8.02 8.75 -19.28
C THR A 419 8.67 8.08 -20.50
N GLY A 420 8.06 8.15 -21.69
CA GLY A 420 8.60 7.57 -22.93
C GLY A 420 8.44 6.06 -23.04
N TYR A 421 7.51 5.47 -22.28
CA TYR A 421 7.18 4.05 -22.33
C TYR A 421 6.03 3.70 -23.29
N LEU A 422 5.42 4.72 -23.88
CA LEU A 422 4.36 4.64 -24.87
C LEU A 422 4.59 5.69 -25.97
N ASP A 423 4.39 5.33 -27.24
CA ASP A 423 4.62 6.24 -28.37
C ASP A 423 3.41 7.14 -28.65
N THR A 424 2.20 6.56 -28.66
CA THR A 424 0.95 7.28 -28.95
C THR A 424 -0.25 6.63 -28.27
N TRP A 425 -1.40 7.30 -28.31
CA TRP A 425 -2.66 6.76 -27.80
C TRP A 425 -3.88 7.28 -28.58
N THR A 426 -5.00 6.56 -28.47
CA THR A 426 -6.32 6.97 -28.96
C THR A 426 -7.42 6.37 -28.06
N ASP A 427 -8.65 6.88 -28.17
CA ASP A 427 -9.87 6.29 -27.58
C ASP A 427 -10.76 5.60 -28.63
N ASP A 428 -10.28 5.47 -29.86
CA ASP A 428 -10.97 4.83 -30.98
C ASP A 428 -10.25 3.52 -31.40
N LEU A 429 -10.97 2.40 -31.33
CA LEU A 429 -10.43 1.08 -31.70
C LEU A 429 -10.08 0.97 -33.19
N ASP A 430 -10.84 1.59 -34.08
CA ASP A 430 -10.58 1.55 -35.53
C ASP A 430 -9.30 2.33 -35.86
N GLU A 431 -9.11 3.48 -35.22
CA GLU A 431 -7.86 4.23 -35.34
C GLU A 431 -6.67 3.43 -34.80
N ALA A 432 -6.82 2.81 -33.61
CA ALA A 432 -5.76 2.01 -33.01
C ALA A 432 -5.34 0.85 -33.92
N LEU A 433 -6.31 0.12 -34.50
CA LEU A 433 -6.05 -0.98 -35.42
C LEU A 433 -5.38 -0.51 -36.72
N ARG A 434 -5.80 0.63 -37.27
CA ARG A 434 -5.15 1.24 -38.45
C ARG A 434 -3.67 1.56 -38.16
N LEU A 435 -3.36 2.16 -37.02
CA LEU A 435 -1.98 2.46 -36.62
C LEU A 435 -1.13 1.19 -36.47
N ILE A 436 -1.71 0.14 -35.87
CA ILE A 436 -1.05 -1.17 -35.75
C ILE A 436 -0.79 -1.77 -37.12
N GLU A 437 -1.76 -1.80 -38.02
CA GLU A 437 -1.62 -2.35 -39.38
C GLU A 437 -0.54 -1.60 -40.19
N GLU A 438 -0.54 -0.26 -40.14
CA GLU A 438 0.45 0.58 -40.80
C GLU A 438 1.87 0.29 -40.27
N SER A 439 2.02 0.19 -38.95
CA SER A 439 3.30 -0.09 -38.29
C SER A 439 3.84 -1.49 -38.63
N CYS A 440 2.97 -2.50 -38.65
CA CYS A 440 3.31 -3.88 -38.98
C CYS A 440 3.71 -4.00 -40.46
N THR A 441 2.95 -3.38 -41.36
CA THR A 441 3.24 -3.35 -42.81
C THR A 441 4.59 -2.69 -43.08
N ALA A 442 4.88 -1.57 -42.41
CA ALA A 442 6.15 -0.87 -42.53
C ALA A 442 7.32 -1.56 -41.81
N LYS A 443 7.05 -2.59 -41.00
CA LYS A 443 8.01 -3.24 -40.07
C LYS A 443 8.73 -2.21 -39.18
N LYS A 444 7.98 -1.22 -38.71
CA LYS A 444 8.44 -0.18 -37.80
C LYS A 444 7.60 -0.29 -36.52
N PRO A 445 8.11 -1.01 -35.50
CA PRO A 445 7.37 -1.25 -34.27
C PRO A 445 6.85 0.05 -33.66
N LEU A 446 5.56 0.05 -33.28
CA LEU A 446 4.87 1.18 -32.67
C LEU A 446 4.07 0.69 -31.46
N SER A 447 4.12 1.43 -30.36
CA SER A 447 3.25 1.21 -29.21
C SER A 447 2.07 2.18 -29.18
N VAL A 448 0.85 1.63 -29.10
CA VAL A 448 -0.42 2.37 -29.10
C VAL A 448 -1.19 2.05 -27.83
N GLY A 449 -1.49 3.07 -27.03
CA GLY A 449 -2.39 2.98 -25.89
C GLY A 449 -3.83 3.17 -26.34
N LEU A 450 -4.74 2.28 -25.95
CA LEU A 450 -6.17 2.42 -26.20
C LEU A 450 -6.90 2.70 -24.89
N LEU A 451 -7.58 3.84 -24.80
CA LEU A 451 -8.42 4.15 -23.65
C LEU A 451 -9.70 3.29 -23.71
N GLY A 452 -9.85 2.34 -22.79
CA GLY A 452 -10.99 1.44 -22.78
C GLY A 452 -10.92 0.35 -21.71
N ASN A 453 -11.93 -0.52 -21.67
CA ASN A 453 -11.90 -1.74 -20.86
C ASN A 453 -11.31 -2.89 -21.69
N VAL A 454 -10.30 -3.58 -21.15
CA VAL A 454 -9.59 -4.65 -21.86
C VAL A 454 -10.50 -5.82 -22.24
N ALA A 455 -11.49 -6.15 -21.40
CA ALA A 455 -12.41 -7.24 -21.66
C ALA A 455 -13.31 -6.93 -22.87
N ASP A 456 -13.85 -5.70 -22.93
CA ASP A 456 -14.70 -5.25 -24.05
C ASP A 456 -13.93 -5.23 -25.36
N VAL A 457 -12.68 -4.75 -25.34
CA VAL A 457 -11.84 -4.67 -26.54
C VAL A 457 -11.49 -6.08 -27.05
N LEU A 458 -11.11 -7.01 -26.17
CA LEU A 458 -10.78 -8.38 -26.58
C LEU A 458 -11.97 -9.11 -27.19
N ASP A 459 -13.15 -8.98 -26.59
CA ASP A 459 -14.39 -9.54 -27.12
C ASP A 459 -14.70 -8.97 -28.52
N GLU A 460 -14.55 -7.66 -28.70
CA GLU A 460 -14.77 -7.01 -30.00
C GLU A 460 -13.75 -7.46 -31.06
N LEU A 461 -12.48 -7.63 -30.70
CA LEU A 461 -11.47 -8.17 -31.62
C LEU A 461 -11.78 -9.59 -32.08
N LEU A 462 -12.28 -10.46 -31.18
CA LEU A 462 -12.74 -11.80 -31.53
C LEU A 462 -13.92 -11.76 -32.50
N ILE A 463 -14.93 -10.92 -32.22
CA ILE A 463 -16.11 -10.75 -33.09
C ILE A 463 -15.69 -10.30 -34.50
N ARG A 464 -14.74 -9.38 -34.60
CA ARG A 464 -14.20 -8.89 -35.88
C ARG A 464 -13.24 -9.85 -36.57
N GLY A 465 -12.80 -10.90 -35.88
CA GLY A 465 -11.79 -11.83 -36.39
C GLY A 465 -10.39 -11.22 -36.53
N VAL A 466 -10.11 -10.13 -35.81
CA VAL A 466 -8.81 -9.45 -35.82
C VAL A 466 -7.90 -10.16 -34.81
N LYS A 467 -6.82 -10.78 -35.30
CA LYS A 467 -5.94 -11.62 -34.46
C LYS A 467 -4.63 -10.91 -34.14
N PRO A 468 -4.27 -10.76 -32.85
CA PRO A 468 -2.90 -10.45 -32.47
C PRO A 468 -1.97 -11.63 -32.77
N ASP A 469 -0.68 -11.34 -32.95
CA ASP A 469 0.35 -12.39 -33.06
C ASP A 469 0.78 -12.89 -31.67
N LEU A 470 0.66 -12.06 -30.62
CA LEU A 470 1.02 -12.41 -29.26
C LEU A 470 -0.04 -11.82 -28.31
N LEU A 471 -0.42 -12.57 -27.27
CA LEU A 471 -1.46 -12.14 -26.33
C LEU A 471 -1.03 -12.38 -24.87
N THR A 472 -1.24 -11.36 -24.04
CA THR A 472 -1.02 -11.43 -22.59
C THR A 472 -1.90 -10.40 -21.87
N ASP A 473 -1.87 -10.36 -20.54
CA ASP A 473 -2.51 -9.31 -19.73
C ASP A 473 -1.65 -8.93 -18.52
N GLN A 474 -1.69 -7.65 -18.11
CA GLN A 474 -1.06 -7.16 -16.88
C GLN A 474 -1.93 -6.15 -16.13
N THR A 475 -3.27 -6.26 -16.21
CA THR A 475 -4.17 -5.58 -15.27
C THR A 475 -3.86 -6.02 -13.83
N SER A 476 -4.30 -5.25 -12.83
CA SER A 476 -4.09 -5.62 -11.41
C SER A 476 -5.17 -6.59 -10.91
N ALA A 477 -5.34 -7.73 -11.60
CA ALA A 477 -6.34 -8.73 -11.29
C ALA A 477 -6.16 -9.39 -9.90
N HIS A 478 -4.96 -9.32 -9.34
CA HIS A 478 -4.61 -9.82 -8.01
C HIS A 478 -5.34 -9.12 -6.85
N ASP A 479 -5.93 -7.96 -7.10
CA ASP A 479 -6.75 -7.18 -6.16
C ASP A 479 -8.06 -6.77 -6.86
N PRO A 480 -9.09 -7.62 -6.86
CA PRO A 480 -10.33 -7.37 -7.60
C PRO A 480 -11.05 -6.08 -7.18
N VAL A 481 -10.87 -5.63 -5.93
CA VAL A 481 -11.52 -4.40 -5.44
C VAL A 481 -10.79 -3.18 -5.98
N ASN A 482 -9.46 -3.14 -5.90
CA ASN A 482 -8.70 -1.91 -6.18
C ASN A 482 -7.97 -1.89 -7.53
N GLY A 483 -7.91 -3.01 -8.24
CA GLY A 483 -7.01 -3.19 -9.39
C GLY A 483 -7.67 -3.48 -10.74
N TYR A 484 -8.95 -3.85 -10.79
CA TYR A 484 -9.63 -4.24 -12.03
C TYR A 484 -10.97 -3.51 -12.20
N LEU A 485 -11.14 -2.80 -13.32
CA LEU A 485 -12.38 -2.10 -13.64
C LEU A 485 -13.43 -3.09 -14.18
N PRO A 486 -14.60 -3.24 -13.53
CA PRO A 486 -15.68 -4.04 -14.08
C PRO A 486 -16.16 -3.53 -15.45
N GLN A 487 -16.58 -4.44 -16.33
CA GLN A 487 -17.28 -4.09 -17.57
C GLN A 487 -18.55 -3.27 -17.25
N ASP A 488 -18.94 -2.41 -18.18
CA ASP A 488 -20.08 -1.48 -18.07
C ASP A 488 -19.96 -0.38 -17.00
N TRP A 489 -18.83 -0.29 -16.29
CA TRP A 489 -18.60 0.72 -15.24
C TRP A 489 -17.64 1.80 -15.73
N THR A 490 -17.85 3.04 -15.27
CA THR A 490 -16.83 4.09 -15.42
C THR A 490 -15.79 4.02 -14.30
N VAL A 491 -14.63 4.64 -14.52
CA VAL A 491 -13.58 4.76 -13.50
C VAL A 491 -14.09 5.51 -12.25
N GLU A 492 -14.90 6.54 -12.44
CA GLU A 492 -15.49 7.33 -11.35
C GLU A 492 -16.48 6.52 -10.51
N GLU A 493 -17.33 5.72 -11.17
CA GLU A 493 -18.24 4.80 -10.48
C GLU A 493 -17.46 3.76 -9.68
N TRP A 494 -16.46 3.15 -10.29
CA TRP A 494 -15.58 2.18 -9.63
C TRP A 494 -14.91 2.82 -8.40
N ASP A 495 -14.33 4.00 -8.55
CA ASP A 495 -13.67 4.73 -7.46
C ASP A 495 -14.60 5.02 -6.29
N ALA A 496 -15.83 5.47 -6.57
CA ALA A 496 -16.83 5.71 -5.52
C ALA A 496 -17.24 4.43 -4.80
N LYS A 497 -17.51 3.34 -5.55
CA LYS A 497 -18.01 2.07 -5.00
C LYS A 497 -16.95 1.27 -4.23
N ARG A 498 -15.66 1.47 -4.49
CA ARG A 498 -14.59 0.86 -3.68
C ARG A 498 -14.70 1.20 -2.19
N ALA A 499 -15.13 2.43 -1.89
CA ALA A 499 -15.30 2.89 -0.51
C ALA A 499 -16.64 2.45 0.10
N THR A 500 -17.73 2.49 -0.67
CA THR A 500 -19.10 2.30 -0.16
C THR A 500 -19.59 0.86 -0.24
N ALA A 501 -19.17 0.10 -1.27
CA ALA A 501 -19.66 -1.23 -1.57
C ALA A 501 -18.55 -2.17 -2.13
N PRO A 502 -17.42 -2.36 -1.42
CA PRO A 502 -16.28 -3.13 -1.94
C PRO A 502 -16.61 -4.57 -2.34
N LYS A 503 -17.61 -5.20 -1.70
CA LYS A 503 -18.07 -6.56 -2.08
C LYS A 503 -18.85 -6.60 -3.38
N GLU A 504 -19.57 -5.53 -3.72
CA GLU A 504 -20.20 -5.40 -5.03
C GLU A 504 -19.14 -5.21 -6.12
N VAL A 505 -18.12 -4.39 -5.85
CA VAL A 505 -16.96 -4.20 -6.74
C VAL A 505 -16.24 -5.52 -6.99
N GLU A 506 -15.89 -6.25 -5.93
CA GLU A 506 -15.20 -7.54 -6.04
C GLU A 506 -15.98 -8.52 -6.95
N LYS A 507 -17.28 -8.66 -6.70
CA LYS A 507 -18.13 -9.55 -7.49
C LYS A 507 -18.20 -9.13 -8.97
N ALA A 508 -18.39 -7.84 -9.23
CA ALA A 508 -18.47 -7.32 -10.59
C ALA A 508 -17.13 -7.47 -11.34
N ALA A 509 -16.01 -7.16 -10.68
CA ALA A 509 -14.68 -7.27 -11.25
C ALA A 509 -14.35 -8.74 -11.61
N ARG A 510 -14.60 -9.68 -10.69
CA ARG A 510 -14.38 -11.12 -10.93
C ARG A 510 -15.21 -11.64 -12.11
N ALA A 511 -16.48 -11.26 -12.22
CA ALA A 511 -17.30 -11.62 -13.37
C ALA A 511 -16.72 -11.11 -14.70
N SER A 512 -16.20 -9.88 -14.73
CA SER A 512 -15.51 -9.33 -15.91
C SER A 512 -14.17 -10.00 -16.21
N MET A 513 -13.41 -10.41 -15.18
CA MET A 513 -12.19 -11.20 -15.35
C MET A 513 -12.48 -12.57 -16.00
N ALA A 514 -13.61 -13.19 -15.65
CA ALA A 514 -14.04 -14.44 -16.27
C ALA A 514 -14.33 -14.25 -17.77
N ASN A 515 -14.99 -13.16 -18.16
CA ASN A 515 -15.21 -12.83 -19.59
C ASN A 515 -13.90 -12.57 -20.32
N HIS A 516 -12.99 -11.79 -19.71
CA HIS A 516 -11.65 -11.55 -20.24
C HIS A 516 -10.90 -12.86 -20.51
N ILE A 517 -10.87 -13.79 -19.55
CA ILE A 517 -10.21 -15.09 -19.75
C ILE A 517 -10.89 -15.93 -20.83
N ARG A 518 -12.22 -15.91 -20.94
CA ARG A 518 -12.92 -16.58 -22.06
C ARG A 518 -12.47 -16.02 -23.41
N ALA A 519 -12.26 -14.71 -23.52
CA ALA A 519 -11.74 -14.10 -24.74
C ALA A 519 -10.29 -14.53 -25.03
N MET A 520 -9.42 -14.54 -24.01
CA MET A 520 -8.04 -15.03 -24.15
C MET A 520 -8.00 -16.50 -24.58
N LEU A 521 -8.86 -17.36 -24.02
CA LEU A 521 -9.03 -18.75 -24.43
C LEU A 521 -9.54 -18.86 -25.87
N GLY A 522 -10.43 -17.96 -26.30
CA GLY A 522 -10.88 -17.84 -27.69
C GLY A 522 -9.69 -17.66 -28.64
N PHE A 523 -8.81 -16.69 -28.38
CA PHE A 523 -7.60 -16.48 -29.17
C PHE A 523 -6.60 -17.64 -29.08
N HIS A 524 -6.43 -18.22 -27.90
CA HIS A 524 -5.59 -19.41 -27.72
C HIS A 524 -6.06 -20.57 -28.60
N SER A 525 -7.37 -20.83 -28.65
CA SER A 525 -7.97 -21.86 -29.51
C SER A 525 -7.78 -21.60 -31.02
N LEU A 526 -7.60 -20.33 -31.39
CA LEU A 526 -7.29 -19.89 -32.75
C LEU A 526 -5.78 -19.95 -33.08
N GLY A 527 -4.96 -20.45 -32.16
CA GLY A 527 -3.51 -20.64 -32.32
C GLY A 527 -2.67 -19.42 -31.97
N VAL A 528 -3.22 -18.41 -31.31
CA VAL A 528 -2.44 -17.24 -30.85
C VAL A 528 -1.62 -17.63 -29.62
N PRO A 529 -0.28 -17.46 -29.63
CA PRO A 529 0.55 -17.58 -28.43
C PRO A 529 0.02 -16.68 -27.31
N THR A 530 -0.59 -17.30 -26.30
CA THR A 530 -1.30 -16.63 -25.20
C THR A 530 -0.64 -17.06 -23.89
N VAL A 531 -0.32 -16.09 -23.02
CA VAL A 531 0.25 -16.38 -21.70
C VAL A 531 -0.32 -15.48 -20.62
N ASP A 532 -0.31 -15.97 -19.39
CA ASP A 532 -0.55 -15.16 -18.19
C ASP A 532 0.74 -14.48 -17.75
N TYR A 533 0.67 -13.17 -17.47
CA TYR A 533 1.82 -12.36 -17.05
C TYR A 533 1.92 -12.15 -15.54
N GLY A 534 1.37 -13.09 -14.76
CA GLY A 534 1.61 -13.15 -13.33
C GLY A 534 0.79 -12.19 -12.48
N ASN A 535 -0.44 -11.92 -12.90
CA ASN A 535 -1.40 -11.08 -12.16
C ASN A 535 -2.57 -11.88 -11.56
N ASN A 536 -2.53 -13.22 -11.65
CA ASN A 536 -3.51 -14.15 -11.11
C ASN A 536 -4.91 -14.09 -11.79
N LEU A 537 -5.00 -13.53 -13.01
CA LEU A 537 -6.26 -13.41 -13.73
C LEU A 537 -6.91 -14.78 -14.01
N ARG A 538 -6.11 -15.79 -14.38
CA ARG A 538 -6.60 -17.17 -14.60
C ARG A 538 -7.29 -17.76 -13.36
N GLN A 539 -6.71 -17.54 -12.18
CA GLN A 539 -7.27 -18.02 -10.90
C GLN A 539 -8.60 -17.35 -10.59
N MET A 540 -8.70 -16.02 -10.79
CA MET A 540 -9.94 -15.29 -10.56
C MET A 540 -11.06 -15.81 -11.48
N ALA A 541 -10.76 -16.10 -12.75
CA ALA A 541 -11.72 -16.68 -13.68
C ALA A 541 -12.09 -18.14 -13.33
N LEU A 542 -11.14 -18.94 -12.87
CA LEU A 542 -11.39 -20.31 -12.40
C LEU A 542 -12.39 -20.31 -11.22
N GLU A 543 -12.21 -19.40 -10.26
CA GLU A 543 -13.12 -19.23 -9.13
C GLU A 543 -14.54 -18.80 -9.55
N GLU A 544 -14.67 -18.17 -10.72
CA GLU A 544 -15.95 -17.80 -11.35
C GLU A 544 -16.48 -18.85 -12.35
N GLY A 545 -15.90 -20.05 -12.36
CA GLY A 545 -16.41 -21.20 -13.11
C GLY A 545 -15.87 -21.34 -14.54
N VAL A 546 -14.79 -20.64 -14.91
CA VAL A 546 -14.06 -20.93 -16.15
C VAL A 546 -13.12 -22.11 -15.89
N GLU A 547 -13.66 -23.33 -15.99
CA GLU A 547 -12.95 -24.58 -15.63
C GLU A 547 -11.61 -24.77 -16.35
N ASN A 548 -11.50 -24.22 -17.56
CA ASN A 548 -10.33 -24.35 -18.43
C ASN A 548 -9.47 -23.06 -18.47
N ALA A 549 -9.56 -22.20 -17.43
CA ALA A 549 -8.82 -20.95 -17.33
C ALA A 549 -7.28 -21.13 -17.38
N PHE A 550 -6.77 -22.32 -17.08
CA PHE A 550 -5.34 -22.66 -17.08
C PHE A 550 -4.88 -23.39 -18.34
N ASP A 551 -5.70 -23.46 -19.40
CA ASP A 551 -5.31 -24.10 -20.67
C ASP A 551 -4.12 -23.40 -21.35
N PHE A 552 -3.89 -22.12 -21.06
CA PHE A 552 -2.66 -21.41 -21.45
C PHE A 552 -1.74 -21.16 -20.24
N PRO A 553 -0.40 -21.24 -20.45
CA PRO A 553 0.56 -21.26 -19.36
C PRO A 553 0.86 -19.86 -18.80
N GLY A 554 1.43 -19.83 -17.60
CA GLY A 554 2.14 -18.65 -17.12
C GLY A 554 3.43 -18.39 -17.91
N PHE A 555 3.85 -17.14 -17.99
CA PHE A 555 5.05 -16.77 -18.75
C PHE A 555 6.35 -17.39 -18.18
N VAL A 556 6.39 -17.72 -16.89
CA VAL A 556 7.60 -18.30 -16.27
C VAL A 556 7.86 -19.74 -16.71
N PRO A 557 6.91 -20.69 -16.54
CA PRO A 557 7.10 -22.03 -17.08
C PRO A 557 7.31 -22.03 -18.60
N ALA A 558 6.67 -21.11 -19.34
CA ALA A 558 6.78 -21.04 -20.79
C ALA A 558 8.14 -20.51 -21.28
N TYR A 559 8.69 -19.47 -20.64
CA TYR A 559 9.78 -18.68 -21.24
C TYR A 559 10.94 -18.37 -20.28
N ILE A 560 10.69 -18.12 -19.00
CA ILE A 560 11.71 -17.55 -18.09
C ILE A 560 12.46 -18.60 -17.28
N ARG A 561 11.86 -19.74 -16.96
CA ARG A 561 12.46 -20.75 -16.07
C ARG A 561 13.88 -21.21 -16.48
N PRO A 562 14.23 -21.38 -17.77
CA PRO A 562 15.60 -21.70 -18.15
C PRO A 562 16.64 -20.67 -17.69
N LEU A 563 16.27 -19.38 -17.62
CA LEU A 563 17.13 -18.32 -17.08
C LEU A 563 17.32 -18.51 -15.57
N PHE A 564 16.24 -18.79 -14.83
CA PHE A 564 16.31 -19.05 -13.39
C PHE A 564 17.14 -20.27 -13.03
N CYS A 565 17.16 -21.31 -13.88
CA CYS A 565 18.02 -22.48 -13.67
C CYS A 565 19.52 -22.10 -13.62
N ARG A 566 19.92 -20.99 -14.25
CA ARG A 566 21.30 -20.45 -14.21
C ARG A 566 21.48 -19.29 -13.22
N GLY A 567 20.48 -19.06 -12.35
CA GLY A 567 20.45 -17.92 -11.42
C GLY A 567 20.28 -16.55 -12.09
N ILE A 568 19.96 -16.52 -13.39
CA ILE A 568 19.76 -15.28 -14.16
C ILE A 568 18.40 -14.70 -13.78
N GLY A 569 18.35 -13.44 -13.37
CA GLY A 569 17.13 -12.76 -12.95
C GLY A 569 17.32 -11.26 -12.83
N PRO A 570 16.34 -10.50 -12.29
CA PRO A 570 16.24 -9.04 -12.41
C PRO A 570 17.19 -8.27 -11.47
N PHE A 571 18.49 -8.51 -11.63
CA PHE A 571 19.55 -7.76 -10.99
C PHE A 571 19.50 -6.29 -11.42
N ARG A 572 19.56 -5.39 -10.45
CA ARG A 572 19.43 -3.94 -10.68
C ARG A 572 20.32 -3.16 -9.73
N TRP A 573 20.65 -1.95 -10.14
CA TRP A 573 21.36 -0.99 -9.29
C TRP A 573 20.85 0.43 -9.49
N ALA A 574 21.06 1.28 -8.48
CA ALA A 574 20.75 2.71 -8.54
C ALA A 574 21.91 3.54 -8.01
N ALA A 575 22.19 4.65 -8.69
CA ALA A 575 23.24 5.60 -8.33
C ALA A 575 22.73 6.58 -7.28
N LEU A 576 23.22 6.49 -6.03
CA LEU A 576 22.80 7.38 -4.96
C LEU A 576 23.27 8.83 -5.19
N SER A 577 24.24 9.04 -6.08
CA SER A 577 24.67 10.37 -6.51
C SER A 577 23.53 11.16 -7.16
N GLY A 578 22.52 10.49 -7.72
CA GLY A 578 21.51 11.10 -8.58
C GLY A 578 22.02 11.43 -9.99
N ASP A 579 23.24 11.02 -10.32
CA ASP A 579 23.91 11.41 -11.57
C ASP A 579 23.79 10.30 -12.64
N PRO A 580 23.20 10.58 -13.80
CA PRO A 580 23.01 9.57 -14.85
C PRO A 580 24.34 9.08 -15.46
N GLU A 581 25.42 9.86 -15.34
CA GLU A 581 26.75 9.47 -15.82
C GLU A 581 27.30 8.26 -15.04
N ASP A 582 26.95 8.13 -13.76
CA ASP A 582 27.34 6.95 -12.97
C ASP A 582 26.70 5.68 -13.56
N ILE A 583 25.45 5.76 -14.05
CA ILE A 583 24.82 4.63 -14.75
C ILE A 583 25.51 4.35 -16.09
N ALA A 584 25.81 5.38 -16.89
CA ALA A 584 26.52 5.21 -18.16
C ALA A 584 27.88 4.50 -17.98
N LYS A 585 28.62 4.85 -16.92
CA LYS A 585 29.88 4.18 -16.55
C LYS A 585 29.67 2.73 -16.12
N THR A 586 28.64 2.46 -15.31
CA THR A 586 28.32 1.07 -14.95
C THR A 586 27.88 0.25 -16.16
N ASP A 587 27.12 0.82 -17.10
CA ASP A 587 26.73 0.14 -18.36
C ASP A 587 27.97 -0.23 -19.18
N ALA A 588 28.95 0.68 -19.29
CA ALA A 588 30.22 0.41 -19.94
C ALA A 588 31.02 -0.68 -19.21
N LYS A 589 31.07 -0.65 -17.87
CA LYS A 589 31.77 -1.65 -17.06
C LYS A 589 31.15 -3.04 -17.22
N VAL A 590 29.82 -3.15 -17.32
CA VAL A 590 29.15 -4.43 -17.56
C VAL A 590 29.60 -5.01 -18.91
N LYS A 591 29.65 -4.18 -19.96
CA LYS A 591 30.12 -4.62 -21.29
C LYS A 591 31.58 -5.07 -21.29
N GLU A 592 32.43 -4.39 -20.53
CA GLU A 592 33.84 -4.77 -20.34
C GLU A 592 34.00 -6.13 -19.66
N LEU A 593 33.21 -6.40 -18.61
CA LEU A 593 33.32 -7.63 -17.82
C LEU A 593 32.62 -8.84 -18.47
N ILE A 594 31.67 -8.59 -19.37
CA ILE A 594 30.91 -9.61 -20.09
C ILE A 594 30.99 -9.32 -21.60
N PRO A 595 32.18 -9.41 -22.23
CA PRO A 595 32.38 -8.98 -23.62
C PRO A 595 31.68 -9.88 -24.65
N ASP A 596 31.49 -11.16 -24.32
CA ASP A 596 31.01 -12.19 -25.26
C ASP A 596 29.48 -12.38 -25.24
N ASN A 597 28.72 -11.38 -24.77
CA ASN A 597 27.25 -11.44 -24.70
C ASN A 597 26.58 -10.33 -25.54
N PRO A 598 26.43 -10.52 -26.87
CA PRO A 598 25.87 -9.50 -27.74
C PRO A 598 24.40 -9.15 -27.42
N HIS A 599 23.63 -10.10 -26.89
CA HIS A 599 22.24 -9.86 -26.46
C HIS A 599 22.20 -8.88 -25.28
N LEU A 600 23.04 -9.09 -24.27
CA LEU A 600 23.18 -8.18 -23.13
C LEU A 600 23.68 -6.79 -23.56
N HIS A 601 24.63 -6.72 -24.49
CA HIS A 601 25.13 -5.43 -24.99
C HIS A 601 24.04 -4.65 -25.72
N ARG A 602 23.27 -5.34 -26.56
CA ARG A 602 22.11 -4.76 -27.25
C ARG A 602 21.05 -4.28 -26.26
N TRP A 603 20.78 -5.05 -25.20
CA TRP A 603 19.91 -4.60 -24.12
C TRP A 603 20.39 -3.27 -23.53
N LEU A 604 21.68 -3.17 -23.15
CA LEU A 604 22.24 -1.95 -22.58
C LEU A 604 22.21 -0.77 -23.56
N ASP A 605 22.48 -0.99 -24.85
CA ASP A 605 22.39 0.04 -25.88
C ASP A 605 20.96 0.59 -26.01
N MET A 606 19.98 -0.31 -26.14
CA MET A 606 18.58 0.11 -26.22
C MET A 606 18.09 0.74 -24.91
N ALA A 607 18.55 0.26 -23.76
CA ALA A 607 18.22 0.83 -22.46
C ALA A 607 18.80 2.24 -22.29
N ALA A 608 20.00 2.52 -22.82
CA ALA A 608 20.59 3.86 -22.83
C ALA A 608 19.85 4.81 -23.80
N GLU A 609 19.39 4.30 -24.95
CA GLU A 609 18.69 5.11 -25.96
C GLU A 609 17.22 5.38 -25.62
N LYS A 610 16.50 4.37 -25.12
CA LYS A 610 15.03 4.38 -25.00
C LYS A 610 14.51 4.64 -23.59
N ILE A 611 15.25 4.23 -22.55
CA ILE A 611 14.73 4.32 -21.17
C ILE A 611 15.10 5.67 -20.55
N LYS A 612 14.08 6.45 -20.21
CA LYS A 612 14.23 7.64 -19.37
C LYS A 612 14.28 7.23 -17.90
N PHE A 613 15.25 7.76 -17.15
CA PHE A 613 15.33 7.52 -15.72
C PHE A 613 14.15 8.15 -14.97
N GLN A 614 13.74 7.51 -13.88
CA GLN A 614 12.66 7.93 -12.99
C GLN A 614 13.23 8.02 -11.56
N GLY A 615 13.26 9.22 -10.96
CA GLY A 615 13.91 9.42 -9.66
C GLY A 615 15.44 9.27 -9.75
N LEU A 616 16.05 8.53 -8.82
CA LEU A 616 17.47 8.18 -8.88
C LEU A 616 17.77 7.39 -10.17
N PRO A 617 18.80 7.76 -10.95
CA PRO A 617 19.23 6.97 -12.09
C PRO A 617 19.52 5.53 -11.67
N ALA A 618 18.93 4.59 -12.39
CA ALA A 618 18.99 3.18 -12.08
C ALA A 618 19.03 2.36 -13.36
N ARG A 619 19.53 1.15 -13.27
CA ARG A 619 19.58 0.18 -14.37
C ARG A 619 19.13 -1.18 -13.91
N ILE A 620 18.41 -1.87 -14.79
CA ILE A 620 18.19 -3.31 -14.69
C ILE A 620 19.04 -4.03 -15.74
N CYS A 621 19.68 -5.13 -15.36
CA CYS A 621 20.45 -5.98 -16.26
C CYS A 621 20.40 -7.43 -15.74
N TRP A 622 19.71 -8.33 -16.46
CA TRP A 622 19.58 -9.72 -16.05
C TRP A 622 20.90 -10.47 -16.19
N VAL A 623 21.46 -10.87 -15.05
CA VAL A 623 22.72 -11.61 -14.94
C VAL A 623 22.62 -12.72 -13.91
N GLY A 624 23.43 -13.77 -14.10
CA GLY A 624 23.34 -15.02 -13.37
C GLY A 624 24.36 -15.23 -12.26
N LEU A 625 24.37 -16.45 -11.75
CA LEU A 625 25.35 -16.89 -10.76
C LEU A 625 26.79 -16.76 -11.31
N GLY A 626 27.62 -16.04 -10.56
CA GLY A 626 29.02 -15.79 -10.86
C GLY A 626 29.27 -14.51 -11.68
N ASP A 627 28.25 -13.83 -12.19
CA ASP A 627 28.41 -12.49 -12.79
C ASP A 627 27.91 -11.38 -11.85
N ARG A 628 26.90 -11.65 -11.01
CA ARG A 628 26.39 -10.66 -10.04
C ARG A 628 27.47 -10.18 -9.06
N ASP A 629 28.26 -11.09 -8.50
CA ASP A 629 29.34 -10.78 -7.57
C ASP A 629 30.51 -10.07 -8.28
N ARG A 630 30.89 -10.50 -9.49
CA ARG A 630 31.90 -9.82 -10.32
C ARG A 630 31.52 -8.37 -10.59
N LEU A 631 30.27 -8.13 -11.01
CA LEU A 631 29.76 -6.79 -11.26
C LEU A 631 29.70 -5.96 -9.97
N GLY A 632 29.19 -6.53 -8.87
CA GLY A 632 29.11 -5.81 -7.60
C GLY A 632 30.47 -5.41 -7.05
N LEU A 633 31.48 -6.29 -7.16
CA LEU A 633 32.85 -6.00 -6.76
C LEU A 633 33.46 -4.90 -7.63
N ALA A 634 33.26 -4.96 -8.95
CA ALA A 634 33.73 -3.92 -9.86
C ALA A 634 33.07 -2.56 -9.58
N PHE A 635 31.76 -2.53 -9.35
CA PHE A 635 31.07 -1.29 -8.97
C PHE A 635 31.58 -0.73 -7.65
N ASN A 636 31.87 -1.59 -6.67
CA ASN A 636 32.49 -1.16 -5.41
C ASN A 636 33.89 -0.58 -5.62
N GLU A 637 34.71 -1.17 -6.49
CA GLU A 637 36.01 -0.62 -6.86
C GLU A 637 35.88 0.75 -7.56
N MET A 638 34.91 0.91 -8.46
CA MET A 638 34.63 2.18 -9.13
C MET A 638 34.17 3.28 -8.15
N VAL A 639 33.49 2.91 -7.05
CA VAL A 639 33.21 3.86 -5.96
C VAL A 639 34.50 4.20 -5.19
N ALA A 640 35.31 3.20 -4.88
CA ALA A 640 36.55 3.37 -4.12
C ALA A 640 37.58 4.26 -4.82
N ASN A 641 37.69 4.16 -6.14
CA ASN A 641 38.63 4.92 -6.95
C ASN A 641 38.08 6.29 -7.43
N GLY A 642 36.82 6.60 -7.12
CA GLY A 642 36.15 7.84 -7.49
C GLY A 642 35.66 7.93 -8.94
N GLU A 643 35.67 6.82 -9.69
CA GLU A 643 35.05 6.74 -11.01
C GLU A 643 33.53 6.97 -10.92
N LEU A 644 32.87 6.42 -9.89
CA LEU A 644 31.49 6.74 -9.53
C LEU A 644 31.44 7.83 -8.45
N LYS A 645 30.52 8.78 -8.59
CA LYS A 645 30.48 10.00 -7.75
C LYS A 645 29.99 9.76 -6.32
N ALA A 646 29.26 8.69 -6.10
CA ALA A 646 28.77 8.26 -4.78
C ALA A 646 28.54 6.73 -4.79
N PRO A 647 28.28 6.12 -3.62
CA PRO A 647 27.90 4.71 -3.53
C PRO A 647 26.70 4.35 -4.42
N VAL A 648 26.69 3.10 -4.87
CA VAL A 648 25.56 2.50 -5.59
C VAL A 648 24.87 1.48 -4.70
N VAL A 649 23.54 1.39 -4.83
CA VAL A 649 22.78 0.27 -4.25
C VAL A 649 22.62 -0.80 -5.30
N ILE A 650 22.79 -2.05 -4.92
CA ILE A 650 22.53 -3.23 -5.75
C ILE A 650 21.40 -4.01 -5.10
N GLY A 651 20.37 -4.34 -5.87
CA GLY A 651 19.28 -5.18 -5.42
C GLY A 651 18.62 -5.90 -6.59
N ARG A 652 17.37 -6.28 -6.39
CA ARG A 652 16.54 -6.96 -7.39
C ARG A 652 15.06 -6.86 -7.05
N ASP A 653 14.23 -7.34 -7.97
CA ASP A 653 12.86 -7.72 -7.61
C ASP A 653 12.85 -8.91 -6.64
N HIS A 654 11.69 -9.18 -6.04
CA HIS A 654 11.46 -10.42 -5.30
C HIS A 654 11.10 -11.57 -6.24
N LEU A 655 10.75 -11.28 -7.50
CA LEU A 655 10.77 -12.25 -8.59
C LEU A 655 12.23 -12.53 -8.93
N ASP A 656 12.79 -13.63 -8.41
CA ASP A 656 14.10 -14.13 -8.81
C ASP A 656 14.20 -15.64 -8.52
N SER A 657 15.17 -16.30 -9.13
CA SER A 657 15.32 -17.76 -9.16
C SER A 657 15.20 -18.47 -7.79
N GLY A 658 15.74 -17.88 -6.71
CA GLY A 658 15.76 -18.50 -5.38
C GLY A 658 14.85 -17.86 -4.35
N SER A 659 14.12 -16.80 -4.71
CA SER A 659 13.57 -15.88 -3.72
C SER A 659 12.05 -15.81 -3.69
N VAL A 660 11.34 -16.68 -4.40
CA VAL A 660 9.88 -16.70 -4.45
C VAL A 660 9.31 -18.11 -4.56
N ALA A 661 8.20 -18.34 -3.85
CA ALA A 661 7.26 -19.43 -4.08
C ALA A 661 5.91 -18.81 -4.46
N SER A 662 5.42 -19.12 -5.65
CA SER A 662 4.19 -18.57 -6.25
C SER A 662 3.64 -19.54 -7.30
N PRO A 663 2.75 -20.48 -6.90
CA PRO A 663 2.26 -21.56 -7.77
C PRO A 663 1.52 -21.11 -9.02
N ASN A 664 1.00 -19.88 -9.05
CA ASN A 664 0.31 -19.33 -10.22
C ASN A 664 1.22 -18.43 -11.08
N ARG A 665 2.53 -18.43 -10.82
CA ARG A 665 3.51 -17.57 -11.51
C ARG A 665 4.91 -18.18 -11.53
N GLU A 666 5.83 -17.77 -10.66
CA GLU A 666 7.25 -18.15 -10.78
C GLU A 666 7.51 -19.65 -10.62
N THR A 667 6.74 -20.29 -9.74
CA THR A 667 6.90 -21.71 -9.40
C THR A 667 5.75 -22.55 -9.94
N GLU A 668 5.01 -22.06 -10.93
CA GLU A 668 3.95 -22.80 -11.60
C GLU A 668 4.49 -23.99 -12.37
N ALA A 669 3.97 -25.19 -12.11
CA ALA A 669 4.38 -26.44 -12.75
C ALA A 669 5.89 -26.69 -12.61
N MET A 670 6.39 -26.76 -11.37
CA MET A 670 7.74 -27.26 -11.11
C MET A 670 7.83 -28.72 -11.55
N ALA A 671 9.00 -29.15 -12.06
CA ALA A 671 9.16 -30.48 -12.64
C ALA A 671 8.89 -31.63 -11.65
N ASP A 672 9.09 -31.39 -10.36
CA ASP A 672 8.85 -32.31 -9.24
C ASP A 672 7.50 -32.05 -8.51
N GLY A 673 6.72 -31.06 -8.94
CA GLY A 673 5.49 -30.63 -8.28
C GLY A 673 5.67 -29.81 -6.99
N SER A 674 6.87 -29.30 -6.72
CA SER A 674 7.20 -28.48 -5.53
C SER A 674 6.70 -27.03 -5.57
N ASP A 675 5.70 -26.74 -6.40
CA ASP A 675 5.17 -25.40 -6.70
C ASP A 675 4.93 -24.54 -5.46
N ALA A 676 4.33 -25.13 -4.42
CA ALA A 676 3.88 -24.46 -3.21
C ALA A 676 4.89 -24.48 -2.04
N VAL A 677 6.07 -25.06 -2.22
CA VAL A 677 7.09 -25.13 -1.16
C VAL A 677 7.70 -23.75 -0.92
N SER A 678 7.35 -23.13 0.21
CA SER A 678 7.78 -21.77 0.57
C SER A 678 8.98 -21.69 1.52
N ASP A 679 9.66 -22.82 1.77
CA ASP A 679 10.91 -22.85 2.53
C ASP A 679 12.02 -22.05 1.82
N TRP A 680 12.09 -22.13 0.50
CA TRP A 680 13.12 -21.48 -0.32
C TRP A 680 13.23 -19.96 -0.14
N PRO A 681 12.15 -19.16 -0.28
CA PRO A 681 12.23 -17.71 -0.02
C PRO A 681 12.58 -17.37 1.43
N LEU A 682 12.16 -18.19 2.41
CA LEU A 682 12.53 -18.02 3.82
C LEU A 682 14.05 -18.22 4.00
N LEU A 683 14.58 -19.31 3.45
CA LEU A 683 16.01 -19.61 3.47
C LEU A 683 16.84 -18.56 2.73
N ASN A 684 16.35 -18.06 1.59
CA ASN A 684 17.00 -16.96 0.85
C ASN A 684 17.11 -15.69 1.71
N ALA A 685 16.05 -15.29 2.42
CA ALA A 685 16.09 -14.13 3.32
C ALA A 685 17.07 -14.34 4.49
N LEU A 686 17.03 -15.52 5.12
CA LEU A 686 17.92 -15.87 6.23
C LEU A 686 19.39 -15.89 5.79
N LEU A 687 19.68 -16.49 4.62
CA LEU A 687 21.05 -16.56 4.10
C LEU A 687 21.57 -15.19 3.68
N ASN A 688 20.75 -14.34 3.06
CA ASN A 688 21.13 -12.95 2.75
C ASN A 688 21.42 -12.13 4.02
N THR A 689 20.65 -12.36 5.09
CA THR A 689 20.90 -11.76 6.40
C THR A 689 22.24 -12.22 6.96
N ALA A 690 22.53 -13.53 6.93
CA ALA A 690 23.79 -14.09 7.39
C ALA A 690 25.01 -13.69 6.52
N SER A 691 24.79 -13.46 5.23
CA SER A 691 25.85 -13.13 4.26
C SER A 691 26.29 -11.66 4.34
N GLY A 692 25.39 -10.79 4.80
CA GLY A 692 25.65 -9.36 5.06
C GLY A 692 25.03 -8.40 4.05
N ALA A 693 23.82 -8.67 3.57
CA ALA A 693 23.06 -7.67 2.82
C ALA A 693 22.81 -6.42 3.69
N THR A 694 22.67 -5.24 3.08
CA THR A 694 22.41 -4.00 3.84
C THR A 694 20.99 -3.95 4.37
N TRP A 695 20.00 -4.41 3.59
CA TRP A 695 18.67 -4.73 4.11
C TRP A 695 18.08 -5.95 3.43
N VAL A 696 17.23 -6.65 4.18
CA VAL A 696 16.54 -7.87 3.75
C VAL A 696 15.06 -7.73 4.06
N SER A 697 14.22 -8.29 3.18
CA SER A 697 12.78 -8.26 3.31
C SER A 697 12.15 -9.61 3.05
N LEU A 698 11.10 -9.94 3.80
CA LEU A 698 10.23 -11.09 3.57
C LEU A 698 8.79 -10.61 3.48
N HIS A 699 8.19 -10.79 2.31
CA HIS A 699 6.85 -10.31 2.00
C HIS A 699 5.95 -11.47 1.59
N HIS A 700 4.65 -11.23 1.66
CA HIS A 700 3.62 -12.19 1.31
C HIS A 700 2.59 -11.56 0.35
N GLY A 701 2.22 -12.33 -0.66
CA GLY A 701 1.18 -12.05 -1.65
C GLY A 701 1.54 -11.09 -2.77
N GLY A 702 2.79 -10.65 -2.90
CA GLY A 702 3.23 -9.79 -4.02
C GLY A 702 3.03 -10.47 -5.37
N GLY A 703 2.67 -9.67 -6.38
CA GLY A 703 2.30 -10.14 -7.71
C GLY A 703 0.88 -10.70 -7.79
N VAL A 704 0.63 -11.81 -7.10
CA VAL A 704 -0.56 -12.65 -7.28
C VAL A 704 -1.65 -12.49 -6.21
N GLY A 705 -1.41 -11.66 -5.19
CA GLY A 705 -2.39 -11.35 -4.14
C GLY A 705 -2.25 -12.19 -2.87
N MET A 706 -3.00 -11.82 -1.83
CA MET A 706 -2.95 -12.50 -0.52
C MET A 706 -3.22 -14.00 -0.64
N GLY A 707 -2.34 -14.82 -0.05
CA GLY A 707 -2.47 -16.28 0.01
C GLY A 707 -1.75 -17.02 -1.11
N PHE A 708 -1.28 -16.32 -2.16
CA PHE A 708 -0.78 -16.96 -3.38
C PHE A 708 0.74 -16.90 -3.57
N SER A 709 1.48 -16.14 -2.75
CA SER A 709 2.95 -16.10 -2.84
C SER A 709 3.66 -15.75 -1.54
N GLN A 710 4.87 -16.29 -1.34
CA GLN A 710 5.82 -15.86 -0.32
C GLN A 710 7.16 -15.60 -0.98
N HIS A 711 7.80 -14.49 -0.64
CA HIS A 711 9.00 -14.08 -1.36
C HIS A 711 9.90 -13.11 -0.60
N ALA A 712 11.19 -13.12 -0.93
CA ALA A 712 12.25 -12.38 -0.27
C ALA A 712 12.95 -11.37 -1.20
N GLY A 713 13.30 -10.22 -0.64
CA GLY A 713 14.10 -9.21 -1.29
C GLY A 713 15.39 -8.96 -0.53
N MET A 714 16.44 -8.59 -1.25
CA MET A 714 17.72 -8.20 -0.68
C MET A 714 18.24 -6.95 -1.39
N VAL A 715 18.96 -6.10 -0.65
CA VAL A 715 19.71 -4.99 -1.21
C VAL A 715 21.03 -4.84 -0.46
N ILE A 716 22.10 -4.56 -1.18
CA ILE A 716 23.44 -4.34 -0.66
C ILE A 716 24.02 -3.04 -1.22
N VAL A 717 24.81 -2.34 -0.39
CA VAL A 717 25.44 -1.07 -0.75
C VAL A 717 26.90 -1.32 -1.13
N CYS A 718 27.31 -0.77 -2.26
CA CYS A 718 28.71 -0.67 -2.67
C CYS A 718 29.24 0.71 -2.29
N ASP A 719 29.86 0.82 -1.12
CA ASP A 719 30.37 2.08 -0.55
C ASP A 719 31.87 2.31 -0.77
N GLY A 720 32.52 1.44 -1.55
CA GLY A 720 33.95 1.50 -1.85
C GLY A 720 34.85 0.88 -0.79
N THR A 721 34.30 0.35 0.30
CA THR A 721 35.10 -0.22 1.39
C THR A 721 35.46 -1.69 1.14
N GLU A 722 36.57 -2.13 1.74
CA GLU A 722 36.95 -3.56 1.77
C GLU A 722 35.90 -4.41 2.53
N ALA A 723 35.27 -3.82 3.55
CA ALA A 723 34.21 -4.47 4.30
C ALA A 723 32.98 -4.73 3.40
N ALA A 724 32.58 -3.76 2.57
CA ALA A 724 31.55 -3.97 1.57
C ALA A 724 31.95 -5.02 0.54
N ALA A 725 33.19 -5.01 0.04
CA ALA A 725 33.67 -6.02 -0.91
C ALA A 725 33.48 -7.46 -0.38
N LYS A 726 33.81 -7.71 0.90
CA LYS A 726 33.61 -9.01 1.55
C LYS A 726 32.14 -9.41 1.63
N ARG A 727 31.25 -8.47 1.95
CA ARG A 727 29.79 -8.72 1.99
C ARG A 727 29.25 -8.98 0.59
N ILE A 728 29.62 -8.16 -0.39
CA ILE A 728 29.21 -8.26 -1.80
C ILE A 728 29.57 -9.62 -2.38
N ALA A 729 30.82 -10.07 -2.20
CA ALA A 729 31.28 -11.36 -2.69
C ALA A 729 30.44 -12.54 -2.17
N ARG A 730 30.04 -12.51 -0.89
CA ARG A 730 29.19 -13.56 -0.31
C ARG A 730 27.75 -13.43 -0.77
N VAL A 731 27.17 -12.24 -0.63
CA VAL A 731 25.75 -11.97 -0.84
C VAL A 731 25.37 -12.19 -2.30
N LEU A 732 26.11 -11.61 -3.24
CA LEU A 732 25.81 -11.70 -4.66
C LEU A 732 26.22 -13.04 -5.30
N TRP A 733 26.94 -13.89 -4.56
CA TRP A 733 27.11 -15.30 -4.89
C TRP A 733 25.94 -16.13 -4.33
N ASN A 734 25.69 -16.03 -3.03
CA ASN A 734 24.72 -16.85 -2.31
C ASN A 734 23.29 -16.62 -2.79
N ASP A 735 22.91 -15.37 -3.06
CA ASP A 735 21.56 -15.03 -3.49
C ASP A 735 21.13 -15.75 -4.79
N PRO A 736 21.83 -15.61 -5.94
CA PRO A 736 21.52 -16.39 -7.14
C PRO A 736 21.83 -17.89 -6.98
N ALA A 737 22.82 -18.28 -6.15
CA ALA A 737 23.11 -19.69 -5.91
C ALA A 737 21.96 -20.43 -5.24
N THR A 738 21.17 -19.77 -4.37
CA THR A 738 19.96 -20.40 -3.80
C THR A 738 18.92 -20.73 -4.87
N GLY A 739 18.87 -19.97 -5.96
CA GLY A 739 17.99 -20.27 -7.08
C GLY A 739 18.46 -21.43 -7.92
N VAL A 740 19.77 -21.53 -8.18
CA VAL A 740 20.37 -22.70 -8.83
C VAL A 740 20.16 -23.94 -7.96
N MET A 741 20.40 -23.85 -6.65
CA MET A 741 20.11 -24.92 -5.68
C MET A 741 18.66 -25.38 -5.77
N ARG A 742 17.69 -24.46 -5.66
CA ARG A 742 16.25 -24.76 -5.69
C ARG A 742 15.83 -25.49 -6.97
N HIS A 743 16.31 -25.02 -8.13
CA HIS A 743 15.95 -25.63 -9.40
C HIS A 743 16.68 -26.95 -9.66
N ALA A 744 17.91 -27.10 -9.16
CA ALA A 744 18.62 -28.37 -9.19
C ALA A 744 17.92 -29.42 -8.30
N ASP A 745 17.43 -29.01 -7.13
CA ASP A 745 16.64 -29.86 -6.22
C ASP A 745 15.36 -30.36 -6.90
N ALA A 746 14.66 -29.47 -7.62
CA ALA A 746 13.48 -29.82 -8.41
C ALA A 746 13.79 -30.64 -9.68
N GLY A 747 15.05 -31.01 -9.93
CA GLY A 747 15.46 -31.91 -11.02
C GLY A 747 15.68 -31.26 -12.38
N TYR A 748 15.84 -29.94 -12.47
CA TYR A 748 16.17 -29.28 -13.74
C TYR A 748 17.65 -29.50 -14.11
N GLU A 749 17.91 -30.23 -15.19
CA GLU A 749 19.30 -30.56 -15.62
C GLU A 749 20.15 -29.30 -15.85
N ILE A 750 19.58 -28.24 -16.44
CA ILE A 750 20.27 -26.94 -16.64
C ILE A 750 20.81 -26.38 -15.31
N ALA A 751 20.05 -26.55 -14.22
CA ALA A 751 20.46 -26.08 -12.89
C ALA A 751 21.50 -27.00 -12.26
N ILE A 752 21.37 -28.31 -12.44
CA ILE A 752 22.37 -29.30 -11.99
C ILE A 752 23.72 -29.05 -12.70
N GLU A 753 23.70 -28.84 -14.01
CA GLU A 753 24.88 -28.46 -14.80
C GLU A 753 25.48 -27.14 -14.30
N CYS A 754 24.66 -26.11 -14.11
CA CYS A 754 25.13 -24.83 -13.59
C CYS A 754 25.77 -24.97 -12.18
N ALA A 755 25.18 -25.79 -11.30
CA ALA A 755 25.71 -26.06 -9.98
C ALA A 755 27.10 -26.73 -10.05
N LYS A 756 27.28 -27.72 -10.95
CA LYS A 756 28.57 -28.37 -11.21
C LYS A 756 29.59 -27.38 -11.79
N GLU A 757 29.20 -26.60 -12.81
CA GLU A 757 30.04 -25.57 -13.44
C GLU A 757 30.57 -24.54 -12.43
N LYS A 758 29.73 -24.16 -11.46
CA LYS A 758 30.04 -23.14 -10.45
C LYS A 758 30.59 -23.72 -9.15
N GLY A 759 30.74 -25.05 -9.05
CA GLY A 759 31.28 -25.71 -7.87
C GLY A 759 30.45 -25.50 -6.61
N LEU A 760 29.12 -25.50 -6.73
CA LEU A 760 28.22 -25.40 -5.57
C LEU A 760 28.29 -26.68 -4.73
N ASP A 761 28.33 -26.53 -3.41
CA ASP A 761 28.18 -27.64 -2.47
C ASP A 761 26.70 -27.89 -2.20
N LEU A 762 26.14 -28.91 -2.87
CA LEU A 762 24.74 -29.31 -2.77
C LEU A 762 24.66 -30.76 -2.26
N PRO A 763 24.71 -31.00 -0.93
CA PRO A 763 24.93 -32.35 -0.38
C PRO A 763 23.86 -33.39 -0.74
N GLY A 764 22.61 -32.96 -0.95
CA GLY A 764 21.52 -33.86 -1.34
C GLY A 764 21.42 -34.14 -2.85
N ILE A 765 22.24 -33.47 -3.67
CA ILE A 765 22.10 -33.45 -5.14
C ILE A 765 23.40 -33.88 -5.84
N LEU A 766 24.54 -33.29 -5.42
CA LEU A 766 25.87 -33.50 -6.04
C LEU A 766 26.80 -34.37 -5.19
N GLY A 767 26.44 -34.63 -3.93
CA GLY A 767 27.26 -35.30 -2.91
C GLY A 767 27.16 -36.82 -2.89
#